data_AF-A0A8J8J5Z1-F1
#
_entry.id   AF-A0A8J8J5Z1-F1
#
_cell.length_a   1.000
_cell.length_b   1.000
_cell.length_c   1.000
_cell.angle_alpha   90.00
_cell.angle_beta   90.00
_cell.angle_gamma   90.00
#
_symmetry.space_group_name_H-M   'P 1'
#
loop_
_entity.id
_entity.type
_entity.pdbx_description
1 polymer ?
#
loop_
_entity_poly.entity_id
_entity_poly.type
_entity_poly.pdbx_seq_one_letter_code
_entity_poly.pdbx_strand_id
1 'polypeptide(L)'
;MLSLFNFLKCRKKKDEDGENKRKPRRRDGENKRKSLASAFILLLLISSTFSAGYATAWPWDGLGKKVKSAVHTLTNNIGGGAAGALAGAKIGASIGAAGGPIGVAIGTVVGGIVGYIAGAHIEQTIKDAVGKFFDPLKKLLYPPKPKIPGNFQNPKNVTKQELEDNTAVINALASNLTKEADAAAIKDLQILQAKLKSKLIEYSIEESNGTGDFASFELRGPESIYGFSAFPIQIDLLPRGTKDVKDPICLTTVKVYVKDTVTGDIKWTRVWNYAKDSNCIDPGDEDKDNNPSSAWSFETILKGPDDNLGDLMSVMYGNADNATIAKLFSAKPDKFEIVVEVDGYRKIYYYADGEWHFDHDEPIHARWQSLSAWKHVGGGTYPLGGFGGSLPVDAKDTQAAMSFTRYNILFAGAASNLLTVVYGNPVNILDATTNFKFVFQGNPGYFDPMSPAIIDEARIVVYRILKDGRWELAESQPVDGPATLGDIASGKKLYISVTYHNAPDVVTYRAFLALKADVERDEGTKIPIWILVEPNIAVIPPNRVVTLDQYITEIGDIVSDKVITAEEATKLKTMSKTIIEGLKSKIKDAEAWKAKGDAEGKKDVSNYASLAIKHYNKAIEYAEKMGTVDDTNDLLRFAEIEKEEEMAGDYYLQAAQAAYYGQTEQAKALAENAKKLDENAKQYEGGFMNGVLPDLSDWRSVLAFILRIGLAIAGIYVAKNLFGTMGALIAAGLAFVFVFGPAIGISL
;
A
#
# COMPACT_ATOMS: atom_id res chain seq x y z
N MET A 1 -13.53 66.53 -5.26
CA MET A 1 -13.24 67.86 -4.66
C MET A 1 -12.39 67.59 -3.41
N LEU A 2 -11.15 68.08 -3.41
CA LEU A 2 -10.13 68.23 -2.34
C LEU A 2 -10.16 67.30 -1.10
N SER A 3 -9.13 66.50 -0.75
CA SER A 3 -7.71 66.80 -0.46
C SER A 3 -7.41 67.06 1.03
N LEU A 4 -6.25 66.52 1.46
CA LEU A 4 -5.35 66.93 2.56
C LEU A 4 -5.62 66.41 3.99
N PHE A 5 -4.66 65.64 4.51
CA PHE A 5 -3.61 66.25 5.34
C PHE A 5 -2.25 65.53 5.18
N ASN A 6 -1.23 66.36 4.93
CA ASN A 6 0.21 66.07 4.87
C ASN A 6 0.85 66.19 6.26
N PHE A 7 2.12 65.75 6.36
CA PHE A 7 3.31 66.28 7.10
C PHE A 7 4.06 65.14 7.84
N LEU A 8 5.37 64.86 7.71
CA LEU A 8 6.60 65.64 7.47
C LEU A 8 7.68 64.76 6.78
N LYS A 9 8.30 65.22 5.67
CA LYS A 9 9.69 65.78 5.51
C LYS A 9 10.87 64.83 5.84
N CYS A 10 11.63 64.35 4.84
CA CYS A 10 12.84 64.96 4.19
C CYS A 10 14.16 64.68 4.95
N ARG A 11 15.36 64.42 4.35
CA ARG A 11 15.88 64.35 2.97
C ARG A 11 17.37 63.87 3.03
N LYS A 12 17.76 62.99 2.09
CA LYS A 12 18.96 62.96 1.21
C LYS A 12 20.37 63.46 1.68
N LYS A 13 21.35 62.54 1.49
CA LYS A 13 22.54 62.55 0.55
C LYS A 13 23.97 62.96 1.01
N LYS A 14 24.93 62.11 0.56
CA LYS A 14 26.30 62.32 0.01
C LYS A 14 27.41 62.68 1.02
N ASP A 15 28.70 62.32 0.90
CA ASP A 15 29.55 61.47 0.02
C ASP A 15 30.96 61.36 0.70
N GLU A 16 31.76 60.35 0.32
CA GLU A 16 33.26 60.32 0.25
C GLU A 16 34.11 60.41 1.56
N ASP A 17 35.25 59.74 1.81
CA ASP A 17 36.26 59.00 1.04
C ASP A 17 37.16 58.13 1.96
N GLY A 18 37.86 57.11 1.40
CA GLY A 18 39.02 56.46 2.05
C GLY A 18 39.36 55.01 1.63
N GLU A 19 40.23 54.89 0.63
CA GLU A 19 40.93 53.70 0.04
C GLU A 19 41.47 52.64 1.05
N ASN A 20 41.85 51.38 0.76
CA ASN A 20 42.25 50.64 -0.45
C ASN A 20 42.35 49.12 -0.11
N LYS A 21 41.87 48.20 -0.98
CA LYS A 21 42.53 46.92 -1.42
C LYS A 21 41.59 45.96 -2.21
N ARG A 22 41.77 45.97 -3.55
CA ARG A 22 41.79 44.86 -4.56
C ARG A 22 40.60 43.86 -4.73
N LYS A 23 39.75 44.14 -5.76
CA LYS A 23 39.04 43.34 -6.84
C LYS A 23 38.73 41.81 -6.70
N PRO A 24 37.74 41.22 -7.45
CA PRO A 24 36.58 41.79 -8.19
C PRO A 24 35.20 41.09 -7.98
N ARG A 25 34.13 41.83 -8.33
CA ARG A 25 32.73 41.39 -8.48
C ARG A 25 32.49 40.49 -9.72
N ARG A 26 31.64 39.46 -9.55
CA ARG A 26 30.73 38.75 -10.53
C ARG A 26 29.94 37.72 -9.68
N ARG A 27 28.69 37.29 -9.89
CA ARG A 27 27.69 37.34 -10.98
C ARG A 27 26.41 36.76 -10.35
N ASP A 28 25.27 37.47 -10.34
CA ASP A 28 23.99 36.90 -9.87
C ASP A 28 22.84 37.07 -10.88
N GLY A 29 23.20 37.18 -12.16
CA GLY A 29 22.26 37.31 -13.29
C GLY A 29 22.38 36.20 -14.34
N GLU A 30 23.13 35.12 -14.07
CA GLU A 30 23.47 34.12 -15.11
C GLU A 30 22.62 32.84 -15.06
N ASN A 31 21.94 32.53 -13.96
CA ASN A 31 21.22 31.25 -13.82
C ASN A 31 19.80 31.24 -14.41
N LYS A 32 19.15 32.41 -14.58
CA LYS A 32 17.86 32.49 -15.31
C LYS A 32 18.02 32.58 -16.83
N ARG A 33 19.18 33.04 -17.33
CA ARG A 33 19.49 33.04 -18.77
C ARG A 33 20.07 31.70 -19.24
N LYS A 34 20.72 30.92 -18.36
CA LYS A 34 21.20 29.57 -18.69
C LYS A 34 20.08 28.55 -18.85
N SER A 35 18.99 28.61 -18.06
CA SER A 35 17.88 27.64 -18.21
C SER A 35 17.08 27.84 -19.51
N LEU A 36 16.89 29.09 -19.94
CA LEU A 36 16.27 29.41 -21.22
C LEU A 36 17.20 29.11 -22.41
N ALA A 37 18.50 29.34 -22.27
CA ALA A 37 19.47 28.96 -23.30
C ALA A 37 19.60 27.43 -23.45
N SER A 38 19.52 26.66 -22.35
CA SER A 38 19.54 25.19 -22.42
C SER A 38 18.24 24.61 -22.97
N ALA A 39 17.09 25.22 -22.70
CA ALA A 39 15.82 24.84 -23.35
C ALA A 39 15.84 25.17 -24.84
N PHE A 40 16.46 26.29 -25.24
CA PHE A 40 16.65 26.68 -26.64
C PHE A 40 17.68 25.80 -27.37
N ILE A 41 18.73 25.33 -26.69
CA ILE A 41 19.70 24.35 -27.22
C ILE A 41 19.06 22.97 -27.37
N LEU A 42 18.19 22.56 -26.43
CA LEU A 42 17.41 21.32 -26.56
C LEU A 42 16.43 21.41 -27.74
N LEU A 43 15.76 22.55 -27.91
CA LEU A 43 14.91 22.84 -29.08
C LEU A 43 15.70 22.87 -30.39
N LEU A 44 16.92 23.42 -30.39
CA LEU A 44 17.83 23.42 -31.54
C LEU A 44 18.32 22.00 -31.89
N LEU A 45 18.69 21.20 -30.89
CA LEU A 45 19.08 19.79 -31.07
C LEU A 45 17.93 18.95 -31.63
N ILE A 46 16.71 19.16 -31.15
CA ILE A 46 15.51 18.49 -31.67
C ILE A 46 15.19 18.99 -33.09
N SER A 47 15.25 20.30 -33.37
CA SER A 47 15.00 20.85 -34.72
C SER A 47 16.06 20.46 -35.76
N SER A 48 17.30 20.17 -35.34
CA SER A 48 18.37 19.67 -36.23
C SER A 48 18.17 18.22 -36.69
N THR A 49 17.25 17.47 -36.07
CA THR A 49 16.80 16.16 -36.59
C THR A 49 15.74 16.28 -37.70
N PHE A 50 15.25 17.50 -37.99
CA PHE A 50 14.16 17.75 -38.95
C PHE A 50 14.55 18.65 -40.15
N SER A 51 15.81 19.03 -40.33
CA SER A 51 16.29 19.55 -41.61
C SER A 51 16.99 18.46 -42.41
N ALA A 52 16.35 17.99 -43.47
CA ALA A 52 16.99 17.17 -44.49
C ALA A 52 18.22 17.92 -45.05
N GLY A 53 19.42 17.34 -44.89
CA GLY A 53 20.61 17.76 -45.62
C GLY A 53 21.92 17.71 -44.83
N TYR A 54 22.81 16.82 -45.30
CA TYR A 54 24.27 16.75 -45.14
C TYR A 54 24.91 15.85 -44.06
N ALA A 55 25.85 15.04 -44.56
CA ALA A 55 26.66 13.98 -43.95
C ALA A 55 27.80 14.51 -43.06
N THR A 56 28.35 13.79 -42.06
CA THR A 56 29.41 12.76 -42.20
C THR A 56 29.87 12.21 -40.82
N ALA A 57 30.20 10.91 -40.79
CA ALA A 57 31.16 10.11 -39.97
C ALA A 57 31.54 10.44 -38.49
N TRP A 58 31.42 9.46 -37.56
CA TRP A 58 32.52 8.85 -36.73
C TRP A 58 32.05 7.80 -35.65
N PRO A 59 32.92 7.02 -34.95
CA PRO A 59 32.78 5.56 -34.81
C PRO A 59 32.70 5.03 -33.34
N TRP A 60 32.26 3.78 -33.19
CA TRP A 60 32.04 3.11 -31.90
C TRP A 60 33.09 2.03 -31.63
N ASP A 61 34.00 2.22 -30.66
CA ASP A 61 34.82 1.10 -30.13
C ASP A 61 35.22 1.25 -28.63
N GLY A 62 34.97 2.41 -28.01
CA GLY A 62 35.33 2.67 -26.60
C GLY A 62 34.29 2.25 -25.54
N LEU A 63 33.09 1.83 -25.96
CA LEU A 63 31.94 1.68 -25.05
C LEU A 63 31.92 0.34 -24.29
N GLY A 64 32.37 -0.75 -24.93
CA GLY A 64 32.26 -2.10 -24.38
C GLY A 64 33.07 -2.34 -23.10
N LYS A 65 34.25 -1.70 -22.97
CA LYS A 65 35.11 -1.84 -21.77
C LYS A 65 34.61 -1.02 -20.58
N LYS A 66 33.96 0.12 -20.83
CA LYS A 66 33.35 0.96 -19.77
C LYS A 66 32.08 0.34 -19.20
N VAL A 67 31.31 -0.36 -20.03
CA VAL A 67 30.11 -1.12 -19.59
C VAL A 67 30.49 -2.27 -18.66
N LYS A 68 31.55 -3.04 -18.95
CA LYS A 68 32.00 -4.15 -18.07
C LYS A 68 32.51 -3.67 -16.71
N SER A 69 33.23 -2.55 -16.66
CA SER A 69 33.70 -1.97 -15.39
C SER A 69 32.56 -1.37 -14.56
N ALA A 70 31.57 -0.76 -15.20
CA ALA A 70 30.40 -0.20 -14.52
C ALA A 70 29.50 -1.29 -13.91
N VAL A 71 29.36 -2.44 -14.58
CA VAL A 71 28.59 -3.59 -14.05
C VAL A 71 29.26 -4.18 -12.81
N HIS A 72 30.59 -4.23 -12.77
CA HIS A 72 31.35 -4.77 -11.62
C HIS A 72 31.28 -3.86 -10.38
N THR A 73 31.15 -2.54 -10.57
CA THR A 73 30.96 -1.57 -9.48
C THR A 73 29.51 -1.51 -8.98
N LEU A 74 28.55 -1.89 -9.84
CA LEU A 74 27.11 -1.96 -9.51
C LEU A 74 26.78 -3.14 -8.59
N THR A 75 27.47 -4.28 -8.75
CA THR A 75 27.25 -5.50 -7.95
C THR A 75 27.66 -5.37 -6.48
N ASN A 76 28.56 -4.44 -6.14
CA ASN A 76 29.12 -4.38 -4.78
C ASN A 76 28.45 -3.34 -3.85
N ASN A 77 27.50 -2.52 -4.33
CA ASN A 77 27.03 -1.34 -3.60
C ASN A 77 25.50 -1.20 -3.44
N ILE A 78 24.72 -2.26 -3.68
CA ILE A 78 23.25 -2.21 -3.53
C ILE A 78 22.79 -3.24 -2.50
N GLY A 79 22.95 -2.88 -1.22
CA GLY A 79 22.35 -3.59 -0.10
C GLY A 79 21.03 -2.94 0.34
N GLY A 80 20.00 -3.77 0.58
CA GLY A 80 18.80 -3.40 1.33
C GLY A 80 17.48 -3.37 0.53
N GLY A 81 16.76 -4.49 0.50
CA GLY A 81 15.48 -4.67 -0.21
C GLY A 81 14.33 -3.77 0.25
N ALA A 82 14.39 -3.19 1.46
CA ALA A 82 13.35 -2.28 1.96
C ALA A 82 13.43 -0.87 1.35
N ALA A 83 14.63 -0.40 1.00
CA ALA A 83 14.84 0.92 0.41
C ALA A 83 14.33 0.98 -1.05
N GLY A 84 14.40 -0.13 -1.78
CA GLY A 84 13.92 -0.24 -3.16
C GLY A 84 12.40 -0.11 -3.29
N ALA A 85 11.64 -0.70 -2.36
CA ALA A 85 10.18 -0.61 -2.33
C ALA A 85 9.69 0.80 -1.95
N LEU A 86 10.33 1.45 -0.97
CA LEU A 86 10.04 2.83 -0.56
C LEU A 86 10.44 3.85 -1.64
N ALA A 87 11.55 3.63 -2.34
CA ALA A 87 11.95 4.46 -3.48
C ALA A 87 11.01 4.27 -4.68
N GLY A 88 10.60 3.03 -4.99
CA GLY A 88 9.62 2.73 -6.04
C GLY A 88 8.25 3.37 -5.78
N ALA A 89 7.78 3.32 -4.54
CA ALA A 89 6.53 3.97 -4.13
C ALA A 89 6.60 5.51 -4.17
N LYS A 90 7.73 6.11 -3.75
CA LYS A 90 7.93 7.58 -3.84
C LYS A 90 8.05 8.06 -5.28
N ILE A 91 8.74 7.30 -6.14
CA ILE A 91 8.85 7.62 -7.57
C ILE A 91 7.49 7.47 -8.25
N GLY A 92 6.73 6.41 -7.95
CA GLY A 92 5.36 6.21 -8.41
C GLY A 92 4.40 7.32 -7.97
N ALA A 93 4.48 7.76 -6.71
CA ALA A 93 3.71 8.88 -6.19
C ALA A 93 4.10 10.23 -6.83
N SER A 94 5.38 10.44 -7.17
CA SER A 94 5.85 11.68 -7.81
C SER A 94 5.48 11.80 -9.29
N ILE A 95 5.48 10.67 -10.02
CA ILE A 95 4.93 10.60 -11.39
C ILE A 95 3.42 10.81 -11.33
N GLY A 96 2.77 10.26 -10.30
CA GLY A 96 1.34 10.42 -10.08
C GLY A 96 0.89 11.83 -9.69
N ALA A 97 1.71 12.59 -8.98
CA ALA A 97 1.40 13.96 -8.55
C ALA A 97 1.23 14.94 -9.72
N ALA A 98 1.84 14.66 -10.88
CA ALA A 98 1.67 15.47 -12.09
C ALA A 98 0.31 15.26 -12.79
N GLY A 99 -0.41 14.16 -12.48
CA GLY A 99 -1.73 13.82 -13.02
C GLY A 99 -2.90 14.05 -12.05
N GLY A 100 -2.66 14.73 -10.91
CA GLY A 100 -3.64 14.87 -9.84
C GLY A 100 -3.90 13.56 -9.07
N PRO A 101 -4.94 13.49 -8.22
CA PRO A 101 -5.18 12.36 -7.30
C PRO A 101 -5.27 10.98 -7.99
N ILE A 102 -5.76 10.96 -9.23
CA ILE A 102 -5.88 9.75 -10.07
C ILE A 102 -4.49 9.28 -10.56
N GLY A 103 -3.59 10.21 -10.88
CA GLY A 103 -2.20 9.88 -11.21
C GLY A 103 -1.46 9.24 -10.03
N VAL A 104 -1.72 9.70 -8.80
CA VAL A 104 -1.15 9.14 -7.56
C VAL A 104 -1.61 7.69 -7.35
N ALA A 105 -2.86 7.35 -7.69
CA ALA A 105 -3.39 5.99 -7.59
C ALA A 105 -2.80 5.03 -8.64
N ILE A 106 -2.67 5.47 -9.90
CA ILE A 106 -2.06 4.65 -10.97
C ILE A 106 -0.55 4.50 -10.73
N GLY A 107 0.11 5.57 -10.28
CA GLY A 107 1.54 5.57 -9.98
C GLY A 107 1.92 4.70 -8.78
N THR A 108 1.02 4.52 -7.80
CA THR A 108 1.23 3.63 -6.65
C THR A 108 1.01 2.15 -7.01
N VAL A 109 0.05 1.83 -7.88
CA VAL A 109 -0.17 0.45 -8.39
C VAL A 109 0.99 0.00 -9.29
N VAL A 110 1.41 0.83 -10.23
CA VAL A 110 2.55 0.51 -11.13
C VAL A 110 3.88 0.54 -10.35
N GLY A 111 4.06 1.48 -9.42
CA GLY A 111 5.23 1.54 -8.53
C GLY A 111 5.32 0.35 -7.56
N GLY A 112 4.18 -0.18 -7.11
CA GLY A 112 4.10 -1.38 -6.27
C GLY A 112 4.43 -2.67 -7.03
N ILE A 113 4.00 -2.79 -8.29
CA ILE A 113 4.30 -3.95 -9.14
C ILE A 113 5.78 -3.97 -9.56
N VAL A 114 6.36 -2.82 -9.93
CA VAL A 114 7.78 -2.70 -10.29
C VAL A 114 8.69 -2.86 -9.05
N GLY A 115 8.27 -2.33 -7.89
CA GLY A 115 8.97 -2.51 -6.62
C GLY A 115 8.96 -3.96 -6.11
N TYR A 116 7.87 -4.71 -6.37
CA TYR A 116 7.75 -6.12 -6.03
C TYR A 116 8.58 -7.03 -6.96
N ILE A 117 8.59 -6.76 -8.26
CA ILE A 117 9.39 -7.53 -9.25
C ILE A 117 10.90 -7.31 -9.07
N ALA A 118 11.32 -6.14 -8.59
CA ALA A 118 12.72 -5.89 -8.26
C ALA A 118 13.14 -6.46 -6.88
N GLY A 119 12.18 -6.80 -6.01
CA GLY A 119 12.40 -7.14 -4.60
C GLY A 119 12.49 -8.63 -4.26
N ALA A 120 12.26 -9.55 -5.21
CA ALA A 120 12.32 -10.99 -4.94
C ALA A 120 13.05 -11.75 -6.07
N HIS A 121 14.21 -12.33 -5.72
CA HIS A 121 15.00 -13.29 -6.50
C HIS A 121 15.64 -12.79 -7.81
N ILE A 122 16.89 -12.31 -7.72
CA ILE A 122 17.69 -11.95 -8.90
C ILE A 122 19.11 -12.51 -8.76
N GLU A 123 19.39 -13.62 -9.46
CA GLU A 123 20.69 -13.76 -10.12
C GLU A 123 20.66 -14.72 -11.31
N GLN A 124 19.93 -15.84 -11.21
CA GLN A 124 19.93 -16.88 -12.26
C GLN A 124 18.72 -16.82 -13.22
N THR A 125 17.52 -16.44 -12.75
CA THR A 125 16.31 -16.45 -13.59
C THR A 125 16.28 -15.33 -14.64
N ILE A 126 16.92 -14.18 -14.37
CA ILE A 126 16.99 -13.05 -15.33
C ILE A 126 18.01 -13.32 -16.44
N LYS A 127 19.15 -13.98 -16.13
CA LYS A 127 20.14 -14.36 -17.14
C LYS A 127 19.57 -15.37 -18.15
N ASP A 128 18.77 -16.32 -17.68
CA ASP A 128 18.13 -17.33 -18.53
C ASP A 128 16.92 -16.80 -19.31
N ALA A 129 16.11 -15.91 -18.73
CA ALA A 129 14.95 -15.33 -19.40
C ALA A 129 15.35 -14.33 -20.49
N VAL A 130 16.38 -13.51 -20.25
CA VAL A 130 16.86 -12.54 -21.24
C VAL A 130 17.65 -13.22 -22.36
N GLY A 131 18.48 -14.23 -22.03
CA GLY A 131 19.22 -15.01 -23.03
C GLY A 131 18.30 -15.76 -24.01
N LYS A 132 17.23 -16.39 -23.50
CA LYS A 132 16.27 -17.14 -24.32
C LYS A 132 15.27 -16.26 -25.09
N PHE A 133 15.10 -15.00 -24.70
CA PHE A 133 14.22 -14.04 -25.39
C PHE A 133 14.86 -13.40 -26.63
N PHE A 134 16.19 -13.27 -26.69
CA PHE A 134 16.90 -12.63 -27.81
C PHE A 134 17.32 -13.59 -28.95
N ASP A 135 17.43 -14.89 -28.68
CA ASP A 135 17.72 -15.90 -29.72
C ASP A 135 16.63 -16.07 -30.80
N PRO A 136 15.32 -15.99 -30.46
CA PRO A 136 14.24 -15.96 -31.46
C PRO A 136 14.30 -14.71 -32.36
N LEU A 137 14.80 -13.57 -31.86
CA LEU A 137 14.82 -12.30 -32.58
C LEU A 137 15.84 -12.29 -33.73
N LYS A 138 16.96 -13.01 -33.59
CA LYS A 138 17.95 -13.22 -34.68
C LYS A 138 17.42 -14.13 -35.79
N LYS A 139 16.54 -15.09 -35.46
CA LYS A 139 15.86 -15.96 -36.44
C LYS A 139 14.60 -15.32 -37.06
N LEU A 140 14.02 -14.30 -36.41
CA LEU A 140 12.87 -13.55 -36.93
C LEU A 140 13.24 -12.54 -38.04
N LEU A 141 14.52 -12.17 -38.17
CA LEU A 141 14.95 -11.20 -39.17
C LEU A 141 15.00 -11.78 -40.60
N TYR A 142 15.03 -13.11 -40.78
CA TYR A 142 14.85 -13.87 -42.05
C TYR A 142 14.59 -15.36 -41.69
N PRO A 143 13.54 -16.14 -42.10
CA PRO A 143 12.65 -16.12 -43.30
C PRO A 143 11.17 -16.60 -43.01
N PRO A 144 10.49 -17.36 -43.91
CA PRO A 144 9.36 -16.98 -44.77
C PRO A 144 7.95 -17.03 -44.14
N LYS A 145 6.98 -16.36 -44.79
CA LYS A 145 5.57 -16.16 -44.36
C LYS A 145 4.83 -17.46 -43.98
N PRO A 146 4.19 -17.52 -42.81
CA PRO A 146 3.06 -18.40 -42.54
C PRO A 146 1.77 -17.63 -42.22
N LYS A 147 0.63 -18.22 -42.62
CA LYS A 147 -0.74 -17.74 -42.37
C LYS A 147 -1.09 -17.91 -40.89
N ILE A 148 -1.68 -16.90 -40.26
CA ILE A 148 -2.21 -16.95 -38.88
C ILE A 148 -3.75 -16.87 -38.94
N PRO A 149 -4.49 -17.81 -38.33
CA PRO A 149 -5.94 -17.72 -38.16
C PRO A 149 -6.32 -17.05 -36.82
N GLY A 150 -7.38 -16.21 -36.83
CA GLY A 150 -8.32 -16.04 -35.71
C GLY A 150 -8.21 -14.81 -34.79
N ASN A 151 -8.92 -13.74 -35.18
CA ASN A 151 -9.65 -12.70 -34.39
C ASN A 151 -9.00 -11.99 -33.17
N PHE A 152 -8.68 -10.70 -33.35
CA PHE A 152 -8.33 -9.75 -32.28
C PHE A 152 -9.11 -8.41 -32.36
N GLN A 153 -10.39 -8.42 -32.76
CA GLN A 153 -11.16 -7.17 -32.97
C GLN A 153 -12.65 -7.15 -32.57
N ASN A 154 -13.18 -8.13 -31.82
CA ASN A 154 -14.63 -8.12 -31.51
C ASN A 154 -14.93 -7.67 -30.08
N PRO A 155 -15.93 -6.79 -29.86
CA PRO A 155 -16.46 -6.50 -28.53
C PRO A 155 -16.90 -7.80 -27.85
N LYS A 156 -16.81 -7.86 -26.51
CA LYS A 156 -17.32 -9.00 -25.76
C LYS A 156 -18.83 -9.10 -26.01
N ASN A 157 -19.31 -10.27 -26.42
CA ASN A 157 -20.75 -10.50 -26.53
C ASN A 157 -21.36 -10.73 -25.15
N VAL A 158 -22.60 -10.30 -24.97
CA VAL A 158 -23.40 -10.51 -23.77
C VAL A 158 -24.46 -11.56 -24.09
N THR A 159 -24.61 -12.55 -23.22
CA THR A 159 -25.71 -13.52 -23.32
C THR A 159 -26.94 -13.04 -22.57
N LYS A 160 -28.13 -13.50 -22.98
CA LYS A 160 -29.40 -13.23 -22.25
C LYS A 160 -29.28 -13.58 -20.77
N GLN A 161 -28.69 -14.73 -20.46
CA GLN A 161 -28.51 -15.19 -19.09
C GLN A 161 -27.56 -14.28 -18.30
N GLU A 162 -26.47 -13.80 -18.89
CA GLU A 162 -25.57 -12.86 -18.20
C GLU A 162 -26.26 -11.55 -17.82
N LEU A 163 -27.12 -11.01 -18.70
CA LEU A 163 -27.89 -9.79 -18.47
C LEU A 163 -28.95 -10.00 -17.37
N GLU A 164 -29.67 -11.13 -17.41
CA GLU A 164 -30.70 -11.50 -16.43
C GLU A 164 -30.12 -11.80 -15.04
N ASP A 165 -29.05 -12.58 -14.96
CA ASP A 165 -28.43 -13.01 -13.69
C ASP A 165 -27.48 -11.95 -13.09
N ASN A 166 -27.25 -10.84 -13.80
CA ASN A 166 -26.29 -9.79 -13.47
C ASN A 166 -24.86 -10.30 -13.19
N THR A 167 -24.48 -11.38 -13.86
CA THR A 167 -23.25 -12.13 -13.55
C THR A 167 -21.99 -11.31 -13.85
N ALA A 168 -22.01 -10.48 -14.90
CA ALA A 168 -20.88 -9.64 -15.27
C ALA A 168 -20.55 -8.60 -14.21
N VAL A 169 -21.56 -7.85 -13.75
CA VAL A 169 -21.43 -6.86 -12.66
C VAL A 169 -20.90 -7.50 -11.39
N ILE A 170 -21.47 -8.63 -10.96
CA ILE A 170 -21.05 -9.33 -9.75
C ILE A 170 -19.57 -9.73 -9.84
N ASN A 171 -19.16 -10.32 -10.97
CA ASN A 171 -17.79 -10.77 -11.18
C ASN A 171 -16.79 -9.60 -11.30
N ALA A 172 -17.21 -8.47 -11.85
CA ALA A 172 -16.37 -7.27 -11.93
C ALA A 172 -16.10 -6.67 -10.54
N LEU A 173 -17.09 -6.72 -9.65
CA LEU A 173 -16.98 -6.10 -8.32
C LEU A 173 -16.36 -7.02 -7.27
N ALA A 174 -16.87 -8.24 -7.16
CA ALA A 174 -16.49 -9.20 -6.14
C ALA A 174 -15.85 -10.44 -6.77
N SER A 175 -14.54 -10.57 -6.61
CA SER A 175 -13.83 -11.81 -6.93
C SER A 175 -13.80 -12.75 -5.71
N ASN A 176 -13.67 -14.06 -5.98
CA ASN A 176 -13.48 -15.11 -4.97
C ASN A 176 -14.64 -15.27 -3.97
N LEU A 177 -15.88 -15.15 -4.45
CA LEU A 177 -17.06 -15.55 -3.68
C LEU A 177 -16.95 -17.02 -3.26
N THR A 178 -17.15 -17.30 -1.98
CA THR A 178 -17.00 -18.64 -1.42
C THR A 178 -18.04 -18.93 -0.34
N LYS A 179 -18.47 -20.18 -0.24
CA LYS A 179 -19.23 -20.70 0.90
C LYS A 179 -18.31 -21.23 2.01
N GLU A 180 -17.04 -21.44 1.71
CA GLU A 180 -16.00 -22.02 2.58
C GLU A 180 -15.04 -20.95 3.12
N ALA A 181 -15.59 -19.84 3.64
CA ALA A 181 -14.81 -18.70 4.12
C ALA A 181 -13.72 -19.08 5.13
N ASP A 182 -14.01 -20.06 6.00
CA ASP A 182 -13.11 -20.50 7.06
C ASP A 182 -11.83 -21.15 6.50
N ALA A 183 -11.96 -21.99 5.47
CA ALA A 183 -10.81 -22.63 4.82
C ALA A 183 -10.00 -21.62 3.98
N ALA A 184 -10.68 -20.68 3.33
CA ALA A 184 -10.04 -19.60 2.59
C ALA A 184 -9.25 -18.66 3.53
N ALA A 185 -9.82 -18.32 4.69
CA ALA A 185 -9.17 -17.48 5.69
C ALA A 185 -7.86 -18.07 6.21
N ILE A 186 -7.81 -19.38 6.46
CA ILE A 186 -6.58 -20.05 6.92
C ILE A 186 -5.47 -19.95 5.87
N LYS A 187 -5.79 -20.13 4.57
CA LYS A 187 -4.82 -19.97 3.48
C LYS A 187 -4.29 -18.54 3.41
N ASP A 188 -5.17 -17.55 3.59
CA ASP A 188 -4.77 -16.15 3.57
C ASP A 188 -3.90 -15.75 4.78
N LEU A 189 -4.18 -16.32 5.95
CA LEU A 189 -3.31 -16.16 7.13
C LEU A 189 -1.90 -16.73 6.90
N GLN A 190 -1.78 -17.85 6.17
CA GLN A 190 -0.46 -18.40 5.78
C GLN A 190 0.28 -17.48 4.80
N ILE A 191 -0.43 -16.88 3.83
CA ILE A 191 0.16 -15.89 2.92
C ILE A 191 0.64 -14.67 3.69
N LEU A 192 -0.13 -14.20 4.67
CA LEU A 192 0.26 -13.11 5.56
C LEU A 192 1.50 -13.46 6.38
N GLN A 193 1.51 -14.63 7.01
CA GLN A 193 2.66 -15.10 7.77
C GLN A 193 3.93 -15.10 6.92
N ALA A 194 3.85 -15.60 5.67
CA ALA A 194 4.99 -15.59 4.75
C ALA A 194 5.46 -14.17 4.39
N LYS A 195 4.53 -13.21 4.24
CA LYS A 195 4.84 -11.80 3.94
C LYS A 195 5.44 -11.05 5.12
N LEU A 196 5.07 -11.43 6.34
CA LEU A 196 5.48 -10.77 7.58
C LEU A 196 6.63 -11.50 8.29
N LYS A 197 7.18 -12.54 7.65
CA LYS A 197 8.31 -13.31 8.18
C LYS A 197 9.51 -12.39 8.33
N SER A 198 10.10 -12.40 9.52
CA SER A 198 11.35 -11.71 9.84
C SER A 198 12.40 -12.72 10.31
N LYS A 199 13.66 -12.34 10.22
CA LYS A 199 14.80 -13.10 10.76
C LYS A 199 15.55 -12.24 11.74
N LEU A 200 16.24 -12.86 12.70
CA LEU A 200 17.13 -12.16 13.62
C LEU A 200 18.43 -11.78 12.92
N ILE A 201 18.71 -10.48 12.90
CA ILE A 201 19.96 -9.89 12.41
C ILE A 201 20.67 -9.16 13.55
N GLU A 202 21.96 -8.97 13.40
CA GLU A 202 22.74 -8.13 14.31
C GLU A 202 22.34 -6.65 14.17
N TYR A 203 22.11 -6.00 15.30
CA TYR A 203 21.85 -4.57 15.39
C TYR A 203 23.15 -3.84 15.65
N SER A 204 23.33 -2.69 15.00
CA SER A 204 24.49 -1.84 15.25
C SER A 204 24.42 -1.23 16.65
N ILE A 205 25.57 -1.25 17.34
CA ILE A 205 25.71 -0.83 18.72
C ILE A 205 26.74 0.29 18.88
N GLU A 206 26.60 1.01 19.97
CA GLU A 206 27.55 1.93 20.55
C GLU A 206 28.00 1.36 21.90
N GLU A 207 29.31 1.23 22.06
CA GLU A 207 29.93 0.81 23.31
C GLU A 207 30.17 2.01 24.22
N SER A 208 29.86 1.84 25.50
CA SER A 208 30.25 2.77 26.56
C SER A 208 31.09 2.05 27.61
N ASN A 209 31.59 2.75 28.63
CA ASN A 209 32.55 2.26 29.65
C ASN A 209 32.53 0.75 29.95
N GLY A 210 33.73 0.15 30.08
CA GLY A 210 33.94 -1.19 30.63
C GLY A 210 33.67 -2.38 29.71
N THR A 211 33.54 -2.18 28.40
CA THR A 211 33.41 -3.29 27.41
C THR A 211 34.70 -4.06 27.14
N GLY A 212 35.86 -3.55 27.60
CA GLY A 212 37.19 -4.10 27.31
C GLY A 212 37.44 -5.52 27.82
N ASP A 213 36.61 -6.00 28.75
CA ASP A 213 36.67 -7.36 29.30
C ASP A 213 35.96 -8.39 28.43
N PHE A 214 35.30 -7.96 27.35
CA PHE A 214 34.60 -8.83 26.42
C PHE A 214 35.32 -8.84 25.05
N ALA A 215 35.39 -10.03 24.45
CA ALA A 215 35.97 -10.22 23.12
C ALA A 215 34.97 -9.84 22.03
N SER A 216 33.70 -10.15 22.24
CA SER A 216 32.60 -9.73 21.38
C SER A 216 31.30 -9.55 22.19
N PHE A 217 30.45 -8.67 21.67
CA PHE A 217 29.06 -8.50 22.09
C PHE A 217 28.22 -8.44 20.83
N GLU A 218 27.18 -9.27 20.76
CA GLU A 218 26.22 -9.25 19.67
C GLU A 218 24.82 -9.01 20.23
N LEU A 219 24.16 -7.96 19.75
CA LEU A 219 22.73 -7.72 19.99
C LEU A 219 21.99 -8.04 18.71
N ARG A 220 21.11 -9.04 18.75
CA ARG A 220 20.31 -9.46 17.59
C ARG A 220 18.83 -9.18 17.83
N GLY A 221 18.17 -8.67 16.81
CA GLY A 221 16.73 -8.40 16.80
C GLY A 221 16.14 -8.62 15.41
N PRO A 222 14.82 -8.51 15.22
CA PRO A 222 14.21 -8.80 13.93
C PRO A 222 14.65 -7.78 12.88
N GLU A 223 14.88 -8.26 11.66
CA GLU A 223 15.13 -7.40 10.50
C GLU A 223 13.97 -6.41 10.26
N SER A 224 12.74 -6.82 10.60
CA SER A 224 11.52 -6.06 10.38
C SER A 224 10.51 -6.27 11.50
N ILE A 225 10.02 -5.17 12.06
CA ILE A 225 9.00 -5.08 13.09
C ILE A 225 7.86 -4.23 12.52
N TYR A 226 6.66 -4.76 12.39
CA TYR A 226 5.54 -4.04 11.80
C TYR A 226 4.64 -3.46 12.89
N GLY A 227 4.56 -2.13 12.95
CA GLY A 227 3.69 -1.41 13.88
C GLY A 227 4.10 -1.51 15.34
N PHE A 228 3.11 -1.52 16.24
CA PHE A 228 3.32 -1.52 17.70
C PHE A 228 3.54 -2.92 18.27
N SER A 229 4.35 -3.70 17.57
CA SER A 229 4.62 -5.10 17.89
C SER A 229 5.68 -5.24 18.98
N ALA A 230 5.50 -6.21 19.87
CA ALA A 230 6.59 -6.76 20.67
C ALA A 230 7.52 -7.58 19.77
N PHE A 231 8.79 -7.72 20.13
CA PHE A 231 9.80 -8.38 19.31
C PHE A 231 10.81 -9.16 20.15
N PRO A 232 11.31 -10.31 19.65
CA PRO A 232 12.36 -11.08 20.31
C PRO A 232 13.71 -10.38 20.17
N ILE A 233 14.56 -10.49 21.19
CA ILE A 233 15.95 -10.09 21.13
C ILE A 233 16.84 -11.20 21.69
N GLN A 234 18.04 -11.31 21.14
CA GLN A 234 19.08 -12.22 21.58
C GLN A 234 20.36 -11.42 21.83
N ILE A 235 21.03 -11.70 22.94
CA ILE A 235 22.28 -11.07 23.35
C ILE A 235 23.31 -12.17 23.54
N ASP A 236 24.38 -12.14 22.77
CA ASP A 236 25.50 -13.06 22.90
C ASP A 236 26.74 -12.30 23.39
N LEU A 237 27.40 -12.84 24.41
CA LEU A 237 28.50 -12.22 25.14
C LEU A 237 29.66 -13.20 25.26
N LEU A 238 30.81 -12.83 24.69
CA LEU A 238 32.03 -13.64 24.75
C LEU A 238 33.06 -12.95 25.68
N PRO A 239 33.50 -13.61 26.76
CA PRO A 239 34.56 -13.06 27.61
C PRO A 239 35.89 -12.94 26.84
N ARG A 240 36.69 -11.91 27.15
CA ARG A 240 38.06 -11.78 26.65
C ARG A 240 39.02 -12.50 27.59
N GLY A 241 39.97 -13.25 27.02
CA GLY A 241 41.09 -13.84 27.73
C GLY A 241 41.88 -14.79 26.84
N THR A 242 42.81 -15.54 27.44
CA THR A 242 43.61 -16.58 26.76
C THR A 242 43.75 -17.79 27.67
N LYS A 243 44.05 -18.96 27.10
CA LYS A 243 44.32 -20.18 27.88
C LYS A 243 45.59 -20.13 28.74
N ASP A 244 46.46 -19.15 28.49
CA ASP A 244 47.74 -19.04 29.18
C ASP A 244 47.57 -18.39 30.57
N VAL A 245 46.44 -17.73 30.83
CA VAL A 245 46.16 -17.02 32.08
C VAL A 245 44.80 -17.46 32.61
N LYS A 246 44.75 -17.87 33.87
CA LYS A 246 43.49 -18.19 34.54
C LYS A 246 42.83 -16.90 35.04
N ASP A 247 41.86 -16.38 34.31
CA ASP A 247 41.17 -15.13 34.65
C ASP A 247 39.65 -15.15 34.38
N PRO A 248 38.90 -16.09 35.00
CA PRO A 248 37.49 -16.26 34.74
C PRO A 248 36.69 -14.99 35.05
N ILE A 249 35.73 -14.72 34.18
CA ILE A 249 34.80 -13.60 34.31
C ILE A 249 33.48 -14.13 34.86
N CYS A 250 32.96 -13.51 35.90
CA CYS A 250 31.72 -13.86 36.57
C CYS A 250 30.70 -12.73 36.42
N LEU A 251 29.54 -13.04 35.84
CA LEU A 251 28.43 -12.08 35.74
C LEU A 251 27.60 -12.10 37.03
N THR A 252 27.23 -10.91 37.51
CA THR A 252 26.33 -10.74 38.65
C THR A 252 24.95 -10.28 38.22
N THR A 253 24.88 -9.34 37.28
CA THR A 253 23.64 -8.79 36.77
C THR A 253 23.76 -8.56 35.26
N VAL A 254 22.74 -8.95 34.52
CA VAL A 254 22.55 -8.54 33.13
C VAL A 254 21.19 -7.87 33.03
N LYS A 255 21.15 -6.66 32.49
CA LYS A 255 19.95 -5.85 32.41
C LYS A 255 19.77 -5.33 30.99
N VAL A 256 18.57 -5.52 30.45
CA VAL A 256 18.22 -5.02 29.10
C VAL A 256 16.88 -4.31 29.12
N TYR A 257 16.76 -3.22 28.37
CA TYR A 257 15.54 -2.43 28.31
C TYR A 257 15.43 -1.60 27.02
N VAL A 258 14.23 -1.11 26.75
CA VAL A 258 13.96 -0.14 25.70
C VAL A 258 14.05 1.27 26.29
N LYS A 259 14.73 2.17 25.60
CA LYS A 259 14.83 3.58 25.95
C LYS A 259 14.23 4.44 24.84
N ASP A 260 13.24 5.25 25.17
CA ASP A 260 12.70 6.26 24.26
C ASP A 260 13.79 7.31 23.96
N THR A 261 14.03 7.59 22.68
CA THR A 261 15.10 8.53 22.27
C THR A 261 14.69 10.00 22.41
N VAL A 262 13.39 10.27 22.55
CA VAL A 262 12.80 11.60 22.67
C VAL A 262 12.62 11.95 24.14
N THR A 263 11.91 11.11 24.91
CA THR A 263 11.61 11.38 26.33
C THR A 263 12.69 10.89 27.29
N GLY A 264 13.47 9.88 26.88
CA GLY A 264 14.42 9.19 27.75
C GLY A 264 13.81 8.12 28.65
N ASP A 265 12.50 7.88 28.55
CA ASP A 265 11.80 6.90 29.38
C ASP A 265 12.29 5.48 29.13
N ILE A 266 12.36 4.70 30.20
CA ILE A 266 12.78 3.30 30.17
C ILE A 266 11.54 2.42 30.26
N LYS A 267 11.39 1.49 29.30
CA LYS A 267 10.29 0.51 29.25
C LYS A 267 10.83 -0.92 29.16
N TRP A 268 10.05 -1.88 29.66
CA TRP A 268 10.25 -3.32 29.49
C TRP A 268 11.57 -3.91 30.02
N THR A 269 12.11 -3.34 31.11
CA THR A 269 13.35 -3.82 31.71
C THR A 269 13.29 -5.32 32.06
N ARG A 270 14.27 -6.09 31.61
CA ARG A 270 14.55 -7.46 32.02
C ARG A 270 15.87 -7.48 32.78
N VAL A 271 15.90 -8.20 33.90
CA VAL A 271 17.10 -8.34 34.73
C VAL A 271 17.34 -9.82 35.03
N TRP A 272 18.53 -10.33 34.71
CA TRP A 272 19.03 -11.62 35.17
C TRP A 272 20.00 -11.37 36.31
N ASN A 273 19.74 -12.00 37.47
CA ASN A 273 20.58 -11.89 38.66
C ASN A 273 21.21 -13.24 38.95
N TYR A 274 22.50 -13.23 39.28
CA TYR A 274 23.29 -14.42 39.58
C TYR A 274 23.86 -14.34 40.99
N ALA A 275 23.94 -15.49 41.65
CA ALA A 275 24.67 -15.58 42.91
C ALA A 275 26.17 -15.43 42.64
N LYS A 276 26.92 -15.06 43.68
CA LYS A 276 28.39 -14.98 43.58
C LYS A 276 28.92 -16.32 43.06
N ASP A 277 29.82 -16.23 42.08
CA ASP A 277 30.50 -17.36 41.44
C ASP A 277 29.60 -18.36 40.68
N SER A 278 28.29 -18.11 40.52
CA SER A 278 27.39 -19.08 39.89
C SER A 278 27.36 -19.02 38.36
N ASN A 279 27.82 -17.93 37.76
CA ASN A 279 27.79 -17.70 36.31
C ASN A 279 29.13 -17.18 35.81
N CYS A 280 30.17 -18.00 36.00
CA CYS A 280 31.53 -17.69 35.58
C CYS A 280 31.90 -18.48 34.33
N ILE A 281 32.59 -17.85 33.39
CA ILE A 281 33.23 -18.51 32.26
C ILE A 281 34.74 -18.26 32.36
N ASP A 282 35.51 -19.32 32.26
CA ASP A 282 36.96 -19.23 32.08
C ASP A 282 37.26 -19.10 30.59
N PRO A 283 37.83 -17.97 30.11
CA PRO A 283 38.14 -17.78 28.70
C PRO A 283 39.21 -18.76 28.18
N GLY A 284 39.90 -19.49 29.07
CA GLY A 284 40.82 -20.56 28.72
C GLY A 284 40.19 -21.92 28.41
N ASP A 285 38.88 -22.11 28.67
CA ASP A 285 38.18 -23.36 28.37
C ASP A 285 37.84 -23.45 26.86
N GLU A 286 38.55 -24.31 26.14
CA GLU A 286 38.31 -24.64 24.72
C GLU A 286 37.45 -25.91 24.59
N ASP A 287 36.61 -25.99 23.54
CA ASP A 287 35.91 -27.23 23.20
C ASP A 287 36.90 -28.24 22.59
N LYS A 288 36.44 -29.46 22.28
CA LYS A 288 37.31 -30.52 21.70
C LYS A 288 37.94 -30.13 20.35
N ASP A 289 37.46 -29.06 19.71
CA ASP A 289 37.88 -28.58 18.41
C ASP A 289 38.67 -27.25 18.50
N ASN A 290 39.14 -26.87 19.70
CA ASN A 290 39.87 -25.64 20.01
C ASN A 290 39.11 -24.33 19.71
N ASN A 291 37.77 -24.35 19.74
CA ASN A 291 36.98 -23.12 19.74
C ASN A 291 36.78 -22.62 21.19
N PRO A 292 36.69 -21.30 21.43
CA PRO A 292 36.28 -20.79 22.73
C PRO A 292 34.93 -21.41 23.12
N SER A 293 34.91 -22.22 24.18
CA SER A 293 33.82 -23.18 24.43
C SER A 293 32.54 -22.56 24.98
N SER A 294 32.62 -21.33 25.50
CA SER A 294 31.62 -20.81 26.42
C SER A 294 31.35 -19.33 26.15
N ALA A 295 30.15 -19.04 25.64
CA ALA A 295 29.58 -17.69 25.54
C ALA A 295 28.30 -17.64 26.38
N TRP A 296 27.99 -16.49 26.96
CA TRP A 296 26.67 -16.27 27.54
C TRP A 296 25.69 -15.88 26.44
N SER A 297 24.51 -16.49 26.45
CA SER A 297 23.41 -16.12 25.58
C SER A 297 22.18 -15.79 26.41
N PHE A 298 21.54 -14.66 26.11
CA PHE A 298 20.35 -14.18 26.78
C PHE A 298 19.27 -13.87 25.75
N GLU A 299 18.06 -14.36 26.01
CA GLU A 299 16.91 -14.16 25.14
C GLU A 299 15.79 -13.49 25.92
N THR A 300 15.15 -12.48 25.33
CA THR A 300 14.02 -11.80 25.96
C THR A 300 13.14 -11.14 24.92
N ILE A 301 11.94 -10.74 25.33
CA ILE A 301 11.00 -9.98 24.50
C ILE A 301 10.97 -8.52 24.99
N LEU A 302 10.97 -7.60 24.03
CA LEU A 302 10.84 -6.16 24.24
C LEU A 302 9.73 -5.59 23.35
N LYS A 303 9.36 -4.32 23.57
CA LYS A 303 8.43 -3.58 22.71
C LYS A 303 8.80 -2.10 22.68
N GLY A 304 8.59 -1.43 21.55
CA GLY A 304 8.74 0.02 21.47
C GLY A 304 7.75 0.80 22.36
N PRO A 305 7.91 2.11 22.49
CA PRO A 305 6.91 2.96 23.15
C PRO A 305 5.54 2.87 22.45
N ASP A 306 4.48 2.81 23.24
CA ASP A 306 3.10 2.72 22.77
C ASP A 306 2.14 3.30 23.81
N ASP A 307 1.47 4.40 23.45
CA ASP A 307 0.52 5.11 24.32
C ASP A 307 -0.93 5.01 23.80
N ASN A 308 -1.19 4.11 22.84
CA ASN A 308 -2.49 3.99 22.15
C ASN A 308 -3.47 3.05 22.84
N LEU A 309 -3.04 2.34 23.88
CA LEU A 309 -3.88 1.33 24.54
C LEU A 309 -5.17 1.93 25.10
N GLY A 310 -5.13 3.14 25.67
CA GLY A 310 -6.31 3.82 26.18
C GLY A 310 -7.35 4.13 25.10
N ASP A 311 -6.89 4.56 23.92
CA ASP A 311 -7.77 4.83 22.77
C ASP A 311 -8.38 3.54 22.22
N LEU A 312 -7.59 2.46 22.16
CA LEU A 312 -8.11 1.14 21.80
C LEU A 312 -9.19 0.67 22.78
N MET A 313 -8.97 0.82 24.09
CA MET A 313 -9.98 0.45 25.08
C MET A 313 -11.28 1.26 24.87
N SER A 314 -11.19 2.53 24.50
CA SER A 314 -12.38 3.33 24.13
C SER A 314 -13.14 2.71 22.96
N VAL A 315 -12.45 2.18 21.95
CA VAL A 315 -13.09 1.43 20.84
C VAL A 315 -13.75 0.16 21.37
N MET A 316 -13.03 -0.63 22.17
CA MET A 316 -13.51 -1.88 22.73
C MET A 316 -14.73 -1.70 23.65
N TYR A 317 -14.85 -0.56 24.32
CA TYR A 317 -16.02 -0.26 25.15
C TYR A 317 -17.17 0.44 24.40
N GLY A 318 -17.01 0.73 23.12
CA GLY A 318 -18.06 1.35 22.31
C GLY A 318 -18.15 2.88 22.47
N ASN A 319 -17.09 3.51 23.00
CA ASN A 319 -17.05 4.94 23.33
C ASN A 319 -16.15 5.75 22.37
N ALA A 320 -15.65 5.13 21.30
CA ALA A 320 -14.76 5.80 20.37
C ALA A 320 -15.52 6.70 19.39
N ASP A 321 -14.87 7.81 19.05
CA ASP A 321 -15.30 8.73 18.02
C ASP A 321 -14.35 8.69 16.80
N ASN A 322 -14.65 9.51 15.78
CA ASN A 322 -13.82 9.61 14.60
C ASN A 322 -12.37 10.02 14.91
N ALA A 323 -12.15 10.89 15.91
CA ALA A 323 -10.82 11.37 16.27
C ALA A 323 -9.98 10.24 16.88
N THR A 324 -10.58 9.44 17.76
CA THR A 324 -9.97 8.25 18.38
C THR A 324 -9.57 7.24 17.30
N ILE A 325 -10.48 6.90 16.39
CA ILE A 325 -10.22 5.96 15.29
C ILE A 325 -9.14 6.49 14.34
N ALA A 326 -9.21 7.77 13.96
CA ALA A 326 -8.21 8.38 13.08
C ALA A 326 -6.82 8.43 13.73
N LYS A 327 -6.75 8.70 15.04
CA LYS A 327 -5.50 8.65 15.81
C LYS A 327 -4.90 7.24 15.76
N LEU A 328 -5.68 6.20 16.05
CA LEU A 328 -5.21 4.81 16.03
C LEU A 328 -4.67 4.38 14.65
N PHE A 329 -5.38 4.69 13.55
CA PHE A 329 -4.92 4.32 12.21
C PHE A 329 -3.74 5.16 11.68
N SER A 330 -3.51 6.35 12.23
CA SER A 330 -2.38 7.21 11.85
C SER A 330 -1.18 7.12 12.79
N ALA A 331 -1.35 6.43 13.93
CA ALA A 331 -0.31 6.25 14.95
C ALA A 331 0.93 5.56 14.37
N LYS A 332 2.10 6.02 14.82
CA LYS A 332 3.40 5.46 14.45
C LYS A 332 4.22 5.24 15.71
N PRO A 333 4.98 4.13 15.79
CA PRO A 333 5.87 3.89 16.92
C PRO A 333 6.92 5.01 17.04
N ASP A 334 7.16 5.45 18.27
CA ASP A 334 8.23 6.40 18.56
C ASP A 334 9.61 5.78 18.39
N LYS A 335 10.61 6.63 18.26
CA LYS A 335 12.00 6.18 18.10
C LYS A 335 12.55 5.72 19.45
N PHE A 336 13.11 4.54 19.47
CA PHE A 336 13.72 3.93 20.65
C PHE A 336 15.06 3.27 20.32
N GLU A 337 15.85 3.05 21.36
CA GLU A 337 17.03 2.18 21.32
C GLU A 337 16.95 1.11 22.41
N ILE A 338 17.67 0.02 22.23
CA ILE A 338 17.83 -1.06 23.20
C ILE A 338 19.14 -0.81 23.94
N VAL A 339 19.10 -0.88 25.26
CA VAL A 339 20.28 -0.72 26.12
C VAL A 339 20.50 -2.00 26.89
N VAL A 340 21.76 -2.45 26.93
CA VAL A 340 22.21 -3.60 27.73
C VAL A 340 23.28 -3.13 28.70
N GLU A 341 23.11 -3.47 29.97
CA GLU A 341 24.03 -3.18 31.08
C GLU A 341 24.43 -4.51 31.71
N VAL A 342 25.73 -4.73 31.90
CA VAL A 342 26.29 -5.96 32.48
C VAL A 342 27.20 -5.57 33.63
N ASP A 343 26.91 -6.12 34.80
CA ASP A 343 27.70 -5.97 36.00
C ASP A 343 28.29 -7.32 36.41
N GLY A 344 29.56 -7.35 36.78
CA GLY A 344 30.26 -8.56 37.16
C GLY A 344 31.62 -8.27 37.78
N TYR A 345 32.48 -9.28 37.77
CA TYR A 345 33.87 -9.15 38.15
C TYR A 345 34.73 -10.18 37.43
N ARG A 346 36.00 -9.84 37.19
CA ARG A 346 37.04 -10.79 36.77
C ARG A 346 37.78 -11.26 38.01
N LYS A 347 38.03 -12.56 38.10
CA LYS A 347 38.93 -13.11 39.13
C LYS A 347 40.36 -13.00 38.65
N ILE A 348 41.19 -12.32 39.42
CA ILE A 348 42.61 -12.19 39.12
C ILE A 348 43.38 -13.27 39.87
N TYR A 349 44.19 -14.02 39.11
CA TYR A 349 45.11 -15.00 39.64
C TYR A 349 46.54 -14.63 39.30
N TYR A 350 47.49 -15.02 40.14
CA TYR A 350 48.91 -15.00 39.83
C TYR A 350 49.47 -16.43 39.83
N TYR A 351 50.48 -16.65 39.00
CA TYR A 351 51.14 -17.95 38.88
C TYR A 351 52.42 -17.98 39.72
N ALA A 352 52.47 -18.86 40.72
CA ALA A 352 53.63 -19.08 41.57
C ALA A 352 53.76 -20.57 41.92
N ASP A 353 54.98 -21.07 42.06
CA ASP A 353 55.27 -22.45 42.47
C ASP A 353 54.59 -23.55 41.62
N GLY A 354 54.27 -23.25 40.36
CA GLY A 354 53.61 -24.19 39.45
C GLY A 354 52.07 -24.24 39.58
N GLU A 355 51.48 -23.39 40.41
CA GLU A 355 50.05 -23.32 40.67
C GLU A 355 49.48 -21.90 40.51
N TRP A 356 48.19 -21.82 40.23
CA TRP A 356 47.46 -20.54 40.16
C TRP A 356 46.87 -20.19 41.53
N HIS A 357 47.24 -19.03 42.07
CA HIS A 357 46.73 -18.50 43.32
C HIS A 357 45.78 -17.34 43.07
N PHE A 358 44.62 -17.36 43.72
CA PHE A 358 43.65 -16.26 43.66
C PHE A 358 44.19 -15.05 44.42
N ASP A 359 44.06 -13.86 43.82
CA ASP A 359 44.44 -12.59 44.42
C ASP A 359 43.20 -11.79 44.87
N HIS A 360 42.43 -11.27 43.90
CA HIS A 360 41.25 -10.45 44.17
C HIS A 360 40.22 -10.53 43.02
N ASP A 361 39.03 -9.98 43.30
CA ASP A 361 37.96 -9.77 42.31
C ASP A 361 38.04 -8.32 41.79
N GLU A 362 38.19 -8.12 40.48
CA GLU A 362 38.18 -6.79 39.84
C GLU A 362 36.79 -6.51 39.23
N PRO A 363 36.07 -5.43 39.62
CA PRO A 363 34.71 -5.19 39.18
C PRO A 363 34.62 -4.81 37.69
N ILE A 364 33.57 -5.28 37.04
CA ILE A 364 33.27 -5.00 35.63
C ILE A 364 31.89 -4.33 35.56
N HIS A 365 31.82 -3.23 34.82
CA HIS A 365 30.56 -2.59 34.43
C HIS A 365 30.62 -2.25 32.95
N ALA A 366 29.90 -3.01 32.12
CA ALA A 366 29.86 -2.83 30.68
C ALA A 366 28.47 -2.38 30.21
N ARG A 367 28.43 -1.48 29.23
CA ARG A 367 27.16 -0.96 28.71
C ARG A 367 27.20 -0.78 27.19
N TRP A 368 26.20 -1.35 26.54
CA TRP A 368 25.96 -1.24 25.09
C TRP A 368 24.60 -0.60 24.82
N GLN A 369 24.52 0.16 23.74
CA GLN A 369 23.26 0.76 23.27
C GLN A 369 23.14 0.60 21.76
N SER A 370 21.97 0.23 21.24
CA SER A 370 21.76 0.22 19.80
C SER A 370 21.78 1.64 19.21
N LEU A 371 22.18 1.78 17.94
CA LEU A 371 22.29 3.07 17.25
C LEU A 371 21.08 3.42 16.38
N SER A 372 20.23 2.45 16.06
CA SER A 372 19.10 2.61 15.13
C SER A 372 18.09 1.45 15.21
N ALA A 373 17.82 0.89 16.39
CA ALA A 373 16.87 -0.23 16.52
C ALA A 373 15.49 0.11 15.94
N TRP A 374 15.03 1.34 16.14
CA TRP A 374 13.76 1.82 15.58
C TRP A 374 13.68 1.81 14.04
N LYS A 375 14.81 1.77 13.31
CA LYS A 375 14.79 1.71 11.83
C LYS A 375 14.28 0.37 11.29
N HIS A 376 14.29 -0.66 12.13
CA HIS A 376 13.69 -1.95 11.81
C HIS A 376 12.17 -1.91 11.95
N VAL A 377 11.60 -0.83 12.48
CA VAL A 377 10.15 -0.65 12.58
C VAL A 377 9.57 -0.09 11.28
N GLY A 378 8.82 -0.94 10.58
CA GLY A 378 7.98 -0.57 9.44
C GLY A 378 6.61 -0.06 9.88
N GLY A 379 5.87 0.54 8.94
CA GLY A 379 4.47 0.91 9.17
C GLY A 379 3.64 -0.31 9.58
N GLY A 380 2.84 -0.15 10.64
CA GLY A 380 1.96 -1.20 11.15
C GLY A 380 0.73 -1.49 10.29
N THR A 381 0.55 -0.74 9.21
CA THR A 381 -0.55 -0.91 8.26
C THR A 381 -0.11 -1.83 7.12
N TYR A 382 -0.78 -2.96 6.94
CA TYR A 382 -0.62 -3.78 5.74
C TYR A 382 -1.99 -3.90 5.02
N PRO A 383 -2.13 -3.38 3.78
CA PRO A 383 -3.35 -3.61 3.02
C PRO A 383 -3.32 -5.05 2.50
N LEU A 384 -4.31 -5.84 2.88
CA LEU A 384 -4.64 -7.08 2.20
C LEU A 384 -5.66 -6.78 1.13
N GLY A 385 -5.25 -6.90 -0.14
CA GLY A 385 -6.17 -6.74 -1.26
C GLY A 385 -7.42 -7.60 -1.07
N GLY A 386 -8.58 -7.07 -1.41
CA GLY A 386 -9.85 -7.74 -1.19
C GLY A 386 -10.99 -6.91 -1.73
N PHE A 387 -12.21 -7.40 -1.51
CA PHE A 387 -13.43 -6.69 -1.84
C PHE A 387 -13.56 -5.40 -1.01
N GLY A 388 -14.06 -4.34 -1.65
CA GLY A 388 -14.35 -3.07 -0.99
C GLY A 388 -15.74 -2.58 -1.39
N GLY A 389 -16.41 -1.88 -0.49
CA GLY A 389 -17.74 -1.34 -0.72
C GLY A 389 -18.85 -2.38 -0.51
N SER A 390 -19.82 -2.38 -1.40
CA SER A 390 -20.94 -3.33 -1.45
C SER A 390 -21.22 -3.72 -2.89
N LEU A 391 -21.74 -4.93 -3.06
CA LEU A 391 -22.45 -5.31 -4.27
C LEU A 391 -23.75 -4.50 -4.36
N PRO A 392 -24.30 -4.36 -5.58
CA PRO A 392 -25.47 -3.53 -5.76
C PRO A 392 -26.73 -4.19 -5.17
N VAL A 393 -27.78 -3.39 -4.95
CA VAL A 393 -29.01 -3.82 -4.25
C VAL A 393 -29.69 -5.02 -4.92
N ASP A 394 -29.64 -5.12 -6.24
CA ASP A 394 -30.20 -6.21 -7.05
C ASP A 394 -29.49 -7.55 -6.83
N ALA A 395 -28.25 -7.53 -6.34
CA ALA A 395 -27.56 -8.76 -5.96
C ALA A 395 -28.17 -9.45 -4.73
N LYS A 396 -29.08 -8.79 -3.98
CA LYS A 396 -29.66 -9.29 -2.72
C LYS A 396 -30.33 -10.66 -2.84
N ASP A 397 -30.96 -10.95 -3.97
CA ASP A 397 -31.70 -12.18 -4.22
C ASP A 397 -30.85 -13.25 -4.92
N THR A 398 -29.57 -12.94 -5.20
CA THR A 398 -28.64 -13.84 -5.89
C THR A 398 -27.86 -14.73 -4.91
N GLN A 399 -27.28 -15.82 -5.43
CA GLN A 399 -26.38 -16.68 -4.67
C GLN A 399 -25.13 -15.94 -4.14
N ALA A 400 -24.76 -14.80 -4.75
CA ALA A 400 -23.64 -13.97 -4.32
C ALA A 400 -23.90 -13.30 -2.96
N ALA A 401 -25.13 -12.85 -2.69
CA ALA A 401 -25.48 -12.24 -1.40
C ALA A 401 -25.28 -13.19 -0.22
N MET A 402 -25.59 -14.47 -0.42
CA MET A 402 -25.41 -15.53 0.59
C MET A 402 -23.96 -16.02 0.72
N SER A 403 -23.08 -15.64 -0.21
CA SER A 403 -21.67 -16.05 -0.21
C SER A 403 -20.82 -15.10 0.63
N PHE A 404 -19.60 -15.51 0.96
CA PHE A 404 -18.60 -14.68 1.61
C PHE A 404 -17.54 -14.25 0.61
N THR A 405 -17.01 -13.04 0.79
CA THR A 405 -15.78 -12.59 0.13
C THR A 405 -14.82 -12.03 1.16
N ARG A 406 -13.52 -12.06 0.86
CA ARG A 406 -12.51 -11.42 1.69
C ARG A 406 -12.61 -9.91 1.48
N TYR A 407 -12.80 -9.18 2.57
CA TYR A 407 -12.75 -7.72 2.54
C TYR A 407 -11.31 -7.21 2.53
N ASN A 408 -11.09 -6.12 1.80
CA ASN A 408 -9.93 -5.27 2.04
C ASN A 408 -10.08 -4.67 3.44
N ILE A 409 -8.98 -4.66 4.20
CA ILE A 409 -8.98 -4.18 5.58
C ILE A 409 -7.97 -3.05 5.76
N LEU A 410 -8.34 -2.07 6.58
CA LEU A 410 -7.40 -1.20 7.25
C LEU A 410 -6.97 -1.88 8.55
N PHE A 411 -5.67 -1.93 8.78
CA PHE A 411 -5.07 -2.58 9.95
C PHE A 411 -4.15 -1.59 10.67
N ALA A 412 -4.24 -1.51 11.99
CA ALA A 412 -3.29 -0.80 12.84
C ALA A 412 -2.92 -1.65 14.06
N GLY A 413 -1.75 -1.36 14.63
CA GLY A 413 -1.25 -2.04 15.83
C GLY A 413 -0.12 -3.03 15.54
N ALA A 414 -0.13 -4.17 16.23
CA ALA A 414 0.95 -5.15 16.33
C ALA A 414 0.93 -6.19 15.18
N ALA A 415 1.12 -5.72 13.95
CA ALA A 415 1.05 -6.54 12.74
C ALA A 415 2.07 -7.69 12.68
N SER A 416 3.21 -7.58 13.36
CA SER A 416 4.17 -8.68 13.43
C SER A 416 3.73 -9.78 14.40
N ASN A 417 2.92 -9.47 15.40
CA ASN A 417 2.50 -10.43 16.41
C ASN A 417 1.16 -11.07 16.09
N LEU A 418 0.25 -10.34 15.45
CA LEU A 418 -1.13 -10.75 15.24
C LEU A 418 -1.52 -10.62 13.76
N LEU A 419 -2.05 -11.71 13.23
CA LEU A 419 -2.52 -11.80 11.85
C LEU A 419 -4.03 -11.80 11.85
N THR A 420 -4.65 -11.08 10.91
CA THR A 420 -6.11 -11.03 10.80
C THR A 420 -6.57 -10.92 9.35
N VAL A 421 -7.67 -11.59 9.04
CA VAL A 421 -8.44 -11.46 7.80
C VAL A 421 -9.93 -11.34 8.12
N VAL A 422 -10.66 -10.66 7.26
CA VAL A 422 -12.11 -10.44 7.42
C VAL A 422 -12.85 -10.94 6.20
N TYR A 423 -13.82 -11.81 6.43
CA TYR A 423 -14.77 -12.25 5.42
C TYR A 423 -16.15 -11.73 5.78
N GLY A 424 -16.91 -11.29 4.78
CA GLY A 424 -18.28 -10.87 5.00
C GLY A 424 -19.16 -11.14 3.80
N ASN A 425 -20.48 -11.06 4.00
CA ASN A 425 -21.39 -11.03 2.88
C ASN A 425 -21.14 -9.74 2.07
N PRO A 426 -21.06 -9.82 0.73
CA PRO A 426 -20.65 -8.69 -0.10
C PRO A 426 -21.76 -7.63 -0.26
N VAL A 427 -22.98 -7.91 0.17
CA VAL A 427 -24.15 -7.01 0.07
C VAL A 427 -24.40 -6.35 1.43
N ASN A 428 -24.31 -5.02 1.48
CA ASN A 428 -24.48 -4.20 2.69
C ASN A 428 -25.52 -3.12 2.43
N ILE A 429 -26.76 -3.37 2.82
CA ILE A 429 -27.91 -2.51 2.52
C ILE A 429 -28.56 -2.07 3.83
N LEU A 430 -28.95 -0.80 3.93
CA LEU A 430 -29.79 -0.34 5.04
C LEU A 430 -31.08 -1.18 5.14
N ASP A 431 -31.55 -1.42 6.37
CA ASP A 431 -32.64 -2.33 6.74
C ASP A 431 -32.41 -3.81 6.40
N ALA A 432 -31.19 -4.19 6.00
CA ALA A 432 -30.79 -5.58 5.79
C ALA A 432 -29.71 -6.01 6.80
N THR A 433 -29.50 -7.32 6.89
CA THR A 433 -28.50 -7.92 7.77
C THR A 433 -27.33 -8.47 6.97
N THR A 434 -26.11 -8.16 7.40
CA THR A 434 -24.86 -8.68 6.82
C THR A 434 -24.09 -9.46 7.89
N ASN A 435 -23.51 -10.60 7.53
CA ASN A 435 -22.67 -11.37 8.43
C ASN A 435 -21.19 -11.12 8.16
N PHE A 436 -20.39 -11.01 9.23
CA PHE A 436 -18.94 -10.96 9.17
C PHE A 436 -18.30 -12.09 9.96
N LYS A 437 -17.14 -12.51 9.48
CA LYS A 437 -16.23 -13.47 10.08
C LYS A 437 -14.86 -12.83 10.20
N PHE A 438 -14.46 -12.54 11.43
CA PHE A 438 -13.12 -12.07 11.74
C PHE A 438 -12.30 -13.29 12.16
N VAL A 439 -11.24 -13.58 11.41
CA VAL A 439 -10.35 -14.71 11.68
C VAL A 439 -8.97 -14.17 11.98
N PHE A 440 -8.41 -14.55 13.12
CA PHE A 440 -7.14 -14.02 13.60
C PHE A 440 -6.35 -15.07 14.38
N GLN A 441 -5.04 -14.86 14.43
CA GLN A 441 -4.11 -15.73 15.16
C GLN A 441 -2.83 -14.97 15.53
N GLY A 442 -2.15 -15.43 16.56
CA GLY A 442 -0.74 -15.09 16.79
C GLY A 442 0.10 -15.51 15.57
N ASN A 443 1.11 -14.72 15.23
CA ASN A 443 2.00 -14.97 14.10
C ASN A 443 3.00 -16.11 14.46
N PRO A 444 2.81 -17.33 13.91
CA PRO A 444 3.60 -18.48 14.36
C PRO A 444 5.08 -18.31 13.98
N GLY A 445 5.96 -18.59 14.95
CA GLY A 445 7.41 -18.51 14.78
C GLY A 445 8.00 -17.10 14.78
N TYR A 446 7.18 -16.05 15.02
CA TYR A 446 7.71 -14.68 15.04
C TYR A 446 8.63 -14.43 16.25
N PHE A 447 8.34 -15.06 17.38
CA PHE A 447 9.15 -14.94 18.59
C PHE A 447 10.30 -15.96 18.67
N ASP A 448 10.49 -16.80 17.64
CA ASP A 448 11.53 -17.83 17.63
C ASP A 448 12.90 -17.22 17.99
N PRO A 449 13.64 -17.85 18.92
CA PRO A 449 13.41 -19.19 19.49
C PRO A 449 12.43 -19.25 20.70
N MET A 450 11.87 -18.13 21.14
CA MET A 450 10.91 -18.08 22.26
C MET A 450 9.48 -18.42 21.83
N SER A 451 8.66 -18.89 22.78
CA SER A 451 7.24 -19.22 22.58
C SER A 451 6.37 -18.66 23.71
N PRO A 452 6.15 -17.34 23.77
CA PRO A 452 5.36 -16.72 24.82
C PRO A 452 3.87 -17.08 24.71
N ALA A 453 3.17 -17.12 25.84
CA ALA A 453 1.71 -17.18 25.84
C ALA A 453 1.11 -15.83 25.42
N ILE A 454 0.00 -15.86 24.69
CA ILE A 454 -0.72 -14.66 24.25
C ILE A 454 -2.15 -14.72 24.84
N ILE A 455 -2.40 -13.92 25.87
CA ILE A 455 -3.70 -13.83 26.57
C ILE A 455 -4.48 -12.65 26.00
N ASP A 456 -5.72 -12.87 25.55
CA ASP A 456 -6.42 -11.90 24.69
C ASP A 456 -7.79 -11.46 25.22
N GLU A 457 -8.15 -10.20 24.97
CA GLU A 457 -9.48 -9.60 25.06
C GLU A 457 -9.85 -9.02 23.68
N ALA A 458 -10.97 -9.47 23.11
CA ALA A 458 -11.42 -8.99 21.81
C ALA A 458 -12.89 -8.57 21.81
N ARG A 459 -13.21 -7.61 20.95
CA ARG A 459 -14.59 -7.19 20.67
C ARG A 459 -14.73 -6.70 19.24
N ILE A 460 -15.81 -7.11 18.58
CA ILE A 460 -16.30 -6.48 17.37
C ILE A 460 -17.27 -5.37 17.79
N VAL A 461 -17.09 -4.17 17.26
CA VAL A 461 -17.99 -3.04 17.47
C VAL A 461 -18.42 -2.47 16.13
N VAL A 462 -19.70 -2.13 16.02
CA VAL A 462 -20.26 -1.47 14.85
C VAL A 462 -20.85 -0.15 15.30
N TYR A 463 -20.40 0.93 14.68
CA TYR A 463 -20.92 2.27 14.94
C TYR A 463 -21.87 2.66 13.82
N ARG A 464 -23.03 3.20 14.17
CA ARG A 464 -23.86 4.00 13.25
C ARG A 464 -23.35 5.43 13.27
N ILE A 465 -23.25 6.02 12.09
CA ILE A 465 -22.80 7.39 11.90
C ILE A 465 -24.00 8.26 11.56
N LEU A 466 -24.17 9.36 12.28
CA LEU A 466 -25.27 10.29 12.07
C LEU A 466 -24.85 11.50 11.22
N LYS A 467 -25.83 12.21 10.67
CA LYS A 467 -25.62 13.39 9.79
C LYS A 467 -24.91 14.55 10.47
N ASP A 468 -25.01 14.65 11.79
CA ASP A 468 -24.30 15.63 12.62
C ASP A 468 -22.85 15.23 12.94
N GLY A 469 -22.42 14.05 12.47
CA GLY A 469 -21.08 13.51 12.68
C GLY A 469 -20.91 12.70 13.97
N ARG A 470 -21.97 12.53 14.79
CA ARG A 470 -21.92 11.67 15.98
C ARG A 470 -21.84 10.20 15.60
N TRP A 471 -21.13 9.45 16.44
CA TRP A 471 -20.97 8.01 16.36
C TRP A 471 -21.72 7.38 17.53
N GLU A 472 -22.55 6.40 17.24
CA GLU A 472 -23.30 5.67 18.27
C GLU A 472 -23.04 4.17 18.09
N LEU A 473 -22.79 3.46 19.20
CA LEU A 473 -22.65 2.01 19.14
C LEU A 473 -23.99 1.40 18.70
N ALA A 474 -23.99 0.75 17.54
CA ALA A 474 -25.17 0.14 16.96
C ALA A 474 -25.25 -1.35 17.28
N GLU A 475 -24.12 -2.06 17.22
CA GLU A 475 -24.05 -3.50 17.44
C GLU A 475 -22.67 -3.85 18.01
N SER A 476 -22.58 -4.91 18.80
CA SER A 476 -21.28 -5.38 19.29
C SER A 476 -21.29 -6.87 19.62
N GLN A 477 -20.15 -7.51 19.42
CA GLN A 477 -19.95 -8.90 19.81
C GLN A 477 -18.61 -9.05 20.56
N PRO A 478 -18.61 -9.49 21.83
CA PRO A 478 -19.79 -9.72 22.68
C PRO A 478 -20.53 -8.43 23.07
N VAL A 479 -21.80 -8.57 23.43
CA VAL A 479 -22.69 -7.46 23.81
C VAL A 479 -22.27 -6.84 25.14
N ASP A 480 -21.90 -7.67 26.13
CA ASP A 480 -21.60 -7.24 27.50
C ASP A 480 -20.22 -6.56 27.66
N GLY A 481 -19.41 -6.53 26.61
CA GLY A 481 -18.05 -5.99 26.63
C GLY A 481 -17.02 -6.92 25.98
N PRO A 482 -15.73 -6.58 26.10
CA PRO A 482 -14.64 -7.44 25.67
C PRO A 482 -14.70 -8.79 26.38
N ALA A 483 -14.48 -9.88 25.64
CA ALA A 483 -14.33 -11.20 26.24
C ALA A 483 -12.96 -11.78 25.99
N THR A 484 -12.51 -12.60 26.95
CA THR A 484 -11.27 -13.34 26.84
C THR A 484 -11.42 -14.51 25.88
N LEU A 485 -10.52 -14.63 24.92
CA LEU A 485 -10.56 -15.70 23.91
C LEU A 485 -9.65 -16.90 24.24
N GLY A 486 -8.90 -16.79 25.35
CA GLY A 486 -7.86 -17.74 25.73
C GLY A 486 -6.61 -17.57 24.87
N ASP A 487 -5.83 -18.65 24.74
CA ASP A 487 -4.61 -18.65 23.93
C ASP A 487 -4.94 -18.54 22.43
N ILE A 488 -4.43 -17.48 21.81
CA ILE A 488 -4.62 -17.13 20.39
C ILE A 488 -3.45 -17.58 19.50
N ALA A 489 -2.50 -18.36 20.00
CA ALA A 489 -1.47 -19.00 19.17
C ALA A 489 -2.08 -19.91 18.08
N SER A 490 -3.30 -20.42 18.31
CA SER A 490 -4.12 -21.09 17.30
C SER A 490 -5.20 -20.15 16.74
N GLY A 491 -5.58 -20.35 15.48
CA GLY A 491 -6.60 -19.53 14.80
C GLY A 491 -7.93 -19.46 15.55
N LYS A 492 -8.30 -18.24 15.94
CA LYS A 492 -9.59 -17.89 16.55
C LYS A 492 -10.50 -17.19 15.55
N LYS A 493 -11.79 -17.20 15.87
CA LYS A 493 -12.84 -16.64 15.02
C LYS A 493 -13.84 -15.90 15.88
N LEU A 494 -14.23 -14.72 15.42
CA LEU A 494 -15.38 -13.99 15.92
C LEU A 494 -16.36 -13.75 14.77
N TYR A 495 -17.64 -13.96 15.07
CA TYR A 495 -18.74 -13.84 14.13
C TYR A 495 -19.66 -12.72 14.61
N ILE A 496 -20.17 -11.92 13.69
CA ILE A 496 -21.19 -10.93 13.99
C ILE A 496 -22.21 -10.88 12.86
N SER A 497 -23.47 -10.70 13.21
CA SER A 497 -24.56 -10.38 12.28
C SER A 497 -24.97 -8.95 12.58
N VAL A 498 -24.96 -8.09 11.56
CA VAL A 498 -25.17 -6.66 11.72
C VAL A 498 -26.40 -6.27 10.92
N THR A 499 -27.44 -5.78 11.60
CA THR A 499 -28.62 -5.20 10.95
C THR A 499 -28.46 -3.69 10.84
N TYR A 500 -28.41 -3.17 9.62
CA TYR A 500 -28.19 -1.75 9.35
C TYR A 500 -29.47 -0.93 9.42
N HIS A 501 -30.06 -0.74 10.60
CA HIS A 501 -31.31 0.00 10.76
C HIS A 501 -31.29 1.39 10.10
N ASN A 502 -32.26 1.66 9.23
CA ASN A 502 -32.42 2.95 8.59
C ASN A 502 -33.16 3.93 9.50
N ALA A 503 -32.70 5.18 9.55
CA ALA A 503 -33.38 6.27 10.22
C ALA A 503 -33.04 7.60 9.52
N PRO A 504 -33.88 8.65 9.64
CA PRO A 504 -33.70 9.89 8.88
C PRO A 504 -32.37 10.62 9.10
N ASP A 505 -31.73 10.39 10.23
CA ASP A 505 -30.46 10.98 10.66
C ASP A 505 -29.25 10.07 10.45
N VAL A 506 -29.44 8.80 10.10
CA VAL A 506 -28.36 7.84 9.83
C VAL A 506 -27.75 8.10 8.46
N VAL A 507 -26.42 8.09 8.41
CA VAL A 507 -25.61 8.22 7.19
C VAL A 507 -25.12 6.85 6.73
N THR A 508 -24.44 6.11 7.61
CA THR A 508 -23.83 4.82 7.30
C THR A 508 -23.45 4.07 8.59
N TYR A 509 -22.85 2.90 8.44
CA TYR A 509 -22.27 2.10 9.52
C TYR A 509 -20.80 1.82 9.26
N ARG A 510 -20.01 1.67 10.32
CA ARG A 510 -18.61 1.24 10.27
C ARG A 510 -18.39 0.12 11.28
N ALA A 511 -17.71 -0.94 10.85
CA ALA A 511 -17.43 -2.11 11.69
C ALA A 511 -15.94 -2.15 12.04
N PHE A 512 -15.62 -2.60 13.25
CA PHE A 512 -14.24 -2.71 13.73
C PHE A 512 -14.08 -3.99 14.54
N LEU A 513 -12.95 -4.68 14.38
CA LEU A 513 -12.42 -5.59 15.38
C LEU A 513 -11.34 -4.84 16.16
N ALA A 514 -11.52 -4.76 17.48
CA ALA A 514 -10.49 -4.32 18.40
C ALA A 514 -10.07 -5.51 19.28
N LEU A 515 -8.76 -5.73 19.36
CA LEU A 515 -8.18 -6.87 20.06
C LEU A 515 -6.97 -6.37 20.84
N LYS A 516 -6.91 -6.72 22.12
CA LYS A 516 -5.82 -6.44 23.04
C LYS A 516 -5.33 -7.77 23.59
N ALA A 517 -4.05 -8.05 23.39
CA ALA A 517 -3.43 -9.23 23.95
C ALA A 517 -2.18 -8.89 24.77
N ASP A 518 -1.83 -9.75 25.71
CA ASP A 518 -0.59 -9.65 26.48
C ASP A 518 0.37 -10.75 26.05
N VAL A 519 1.59 -10.36 25.67
CA VAL A 519 2.71 -11.28 25.47
C VAL A 519 3.38 -11.49 26.82
N GLU A 520 3.25 -12.69 27.38
CA GLU A 520 3.84 -13.03 28.67
C GLU A 520 5.30 -13.50 28.50
N ARG A 521 6.21 -12.76 29.14
CA ARG A 521 7.65 -13.06 29.14
C ARG A 521 7.98 -14.14 30.17
N ASP A 522 9.17 -14.74 30.08
CA ASP A 522 9.60 -15.89 30.91
C ASP A 522 9.56 -15.61 32.42
N GLU A 523 9.77 -14.37 32.86
CA GLU A 523 9.66 -13.95 34.27
C GLU A 523 8.29 -13.38 34.66
N GLY A 524 7.27 -13.54 33.81
CA GLY A 524 5.87 -13.18 34.09
C GLY A 524 5.47 -11.75 33.77
N THR A 525 6.36 -10.92 33.22
CA THR A 525 6.00 -9.59 32.73
C THR A 525 5.05 -9.71 31.54
N LYS A 526 3.94 -8.95 31.58
CA LYS A 526 2.95 -8.89 30.50
C LYS A 526 3.17 -7.66 29.64
N ILE A 527 3.50 -7.87 28.37
CA ILE A 527 3.71 -6.81 27.39
C ILE A 527 2.44 -6.68 26.54
N PRO A 528 1.65 -5.60 26.68
CA PRO A 528 0.41 -5.44 25.96
C PRO A 528 0.70 -5.12 24.49
N ILE A 529 0.00 -5.80 23.60
CA ILE A 529 -0.07 -5.60 22.16
C ILE A 529 -1.52 -5.43 21.76
N TRP A 530 -1.77 -4.78 20.63
CA TRP A 530 -3.13 -4.54 20.18
C TRP A 530 -3.23 -4.52 18.67
N ILE A 531 -4.43 -4.77 18.16
CA ILE A 531 -4.78 -4.50 16.77
C ILE A 531 -6.14 -3.83 16.67
N LEU A 532 -6.28 -2.97 15.66
CA LEU A 532 -7.56 -2.43 15.21
C LEU A 532 -7.72 -2.75 13.73
N VAL A 533 -8.84 -3.37 13.38
CA VAL A 533 -9.13 -3.79 12.01
C VAL A 533 -10.48 -3.25 11.56
N GLU A 534 -10.50 -2.57 10.42
CA GLU A 534 -11.72 -2.08 9.79
C GLU A 534 -11.86 -2.71 8.38
N PRO A 535 -12.90 -3.53 8.12
CA PRO A 535 -13.24 -3.91 6.75
C PRO A 535 -13.76 -2.72 5.97
N ASN A 536 -13.28 -2.56 4.73
CA ASN A 536 -13.65 -1.46 3.85
C ASN A 536 -15.03 -1.67 3.21
N ILE A 537 -16.08 -1.62 4.02
CA ILE A 537 -17.47 -1.76 3.60
C ILE A 537 -18.04 -0.42 3.12
N ALA A 538 -19.13 -0.46 2.36
CA ALA A 538 -19.98 0.71 2.15
C ALA A 538 -21.43 0.28 2.26
N VAL A 539 -22.20 0.93 3.14
CA VAL A 539 -23.63 0.61 3.31
C VAL A 539 -24.43 1.47 2.34
N ILE A 540 -25.22 0.82 1.49
CA ILE A 540 -26.00 1.47 0.43
C ILE A 540 -27.48 1.55 0.81
N PRO A 541 -28.23 2.55 0.31
CA PRO A 541 -29.66 2.66 0.57
C PRO A 541 -30.45 1.46 -0.01
N PRO A 542 -31.61 1.10 0.57
CA PRO A 542 -32.40 -0.04 0.11
C PRO A 542 -33.17 0.28 -1.17
N ASN A 543 -33.43 1.56 -1.39
CA ASN A 543 -34.14 2.06 -2.54
C ASN A 543 -33.12 2.30 -3.65
N ARG A 544 -33.11 1.37 -4.61
CA ARG A 544 -32.45 1.56 -5.90
C ARG A 544 -33.45 1.25 -7.00
N VAL A 545 -33.51 2.15 -7.97
CA VAL A 545 -34.23 1.93 -9.23
C VAL A 545 -33.18 2.08 -10.32
N VAL A 546 -32.68 0.96 -10.83
CA VAL A 546 -32.05 0.94 -12.15
C VAL A 546 -33.18 1.00 -13.15
N THR A 547 -33.15 1.98 -14.03
CA THR A 547 -34.27 2.26 -14.92
C THR A 547 -34.51 1.12 -15.92
N LEU A 548 -33.45 0.39 -16.28
CA LEU A 548 -33.49 -0.77 -17.16
C LEU A 548 -34.06 -2.04 -16.53
N ASP A 549 -33.91 -2.25 -15.22
CA ASP A 549 -34.18 -3.56 -14.59
C ASP A 549 -35.61 -4.06 -14.85
N GLN A 550 -36.59 -3.16 -14.88
CA GLN A 550 -38.00 -3.48 -15.17
C GLN A 550 -38.23 -3.99 -16.60
N TYR A 551 -37.30 -3.74 -17.52
CA TYR A 551 -37.36 -4.12 -18.93
C TYR A 551 -36.46 -5.31 -19.28
N ILE A 552 -35.65 -5.83 -18.35
CA ILE A 552 -34.71 -6.93 -18.62
C ILE A 552 -35.42 -8.16 -19.18
N THR A 553 -36.54 -8.57 -18.58
CA THR A 553 -37.33 -9.71 -19.09
C THR A 553 -37.89 -9.45 -20.48
N GLU A 554 -38.40 -8.24 -20.73
CA GLU A 554 -38.96 -7.88 -22.04
C GLU A 554 -37.88 -7.81 -23.13
N ILE A 555 -36.70 -7.27 -22.80
CA ILE A 555 -35.51 -7.31 -23.67
C ILE A 555 -35.12 -8.77 -23.92
N GLY A 556 -35.12 -9.60 -22.88
CA GLY A 556 -34.88 -11.04 -22.95
C GLY A 556 -35.83 -11.77 -23.89
N ASP A 557 -37.10 -11.37 -23.94
CA ASP A 557 -38.09 -11.94 -24.85
C ASP A 557 -37.84 -11.50 -26.30
N ILE A 558 -37.60 -10.21 -26.54
CA ILE A 558 -37.31 -9.64 -27.87
C ILE A 558 -36.08 -10.31 -28.51
N VAL A 559 -35.05 -10.63 -27.74
CA VAL A 559 -33.82 -11.24 -28.27
C VAL A 559 -33.94 -12.75 -28.51
N SER A 560 -34.99 -13.40 -27.99
CA SER A 560 -35.14 -14.86 -28.07
C SER A 560 -35.37 -15.36 -29.50
N ASP A 561 -36.08 -14.57 -30.30
CA ASP A 561 -36.43 -14.92 -31.69
C ASP A 561 -35.37 -14.44 -32.71
N LYS A 562 -34.28 -13.83 -32.21
CA LYS A 562 -33.10 -13.35 -32.97
C LYS A 562 -33.37 -12.30 -34.06
N VAL A 563 -34.61 -11.87 -34.22
CA VAL A 563 -35.04 -10.86 -35.19
C VAL A 563 -35.93 -9.85 -34.48
N ILE A 564 -35.63 -8.56 -34.64
CA ILE A 564 -36.44 -7.49 -34.08
C ILE A 564 -37.53 -7.12 -35.08
N THR A 565 -38.79 -7.35 -34.71
CA THR A 565 -39.97 -6.97 -35.51
C THR A 565 -40.23 -5.45 -35.42
N ALA A 566 -41.05 -4.92 -36.34
CA ALA A 566 -41.43 -3.50 -36.31
C ALA A 566 -42.22 -3.10 -35.04
N GLU A 567 -42.99 -4.04 -34.49
CA GLU A 567 -43.70 -3.85 -33.22
C GLU A 567 -42.72 -3.78 -32.04
N GLU A 568 -41.76 -4.70 -31.98
CA GLU A 568 -40.71 -4.71 -30.95
C GLU A 568 -39.80 -3.49 -31.05
N ALA A 569 -39.44 -3.05 -32.24
CA ALA A 569 -38.70 -1.80 -32.45
C ALA A 569 -39.46 -0.57 -31.91
N THR A 570 -40.79 -0.58 -31.98
CA THR A 570 -41.64 0.48 -31.40
C THR A 570 -41.69 0.40 -29.88
N LYS A 571 -41.72 -0.82 -29.32
CA LYS A 571 -41.61 -1.05 -27.88
C LYS A 571 -40.26 -0.59 -27.34
N LEU A 572 -39.15 -0.97 -27.99
CA LEU A 572 -37.79 -0.54 -27.62
C LEU A 572 -37.64 0.99 -27.61
N LYS A 573 -38.21 1.69 -28.59
CA LYS A 573 -38.27 3.17 -28.58
C LYS A 573 -38.99 3.74 -27.36
N THR A 574 -40.05 3.07 -26.93
CA THR A 574 -40.86 3.51 -25.77
C THR A 574 -40.12 3.23 -24.45
N MET A 575 -39.50 2.05 -24.34
CA MET A 575 -38.62 1.70 -23.20
C MET A 575 -37.47 2.68 -23.09
N SER A 576 -36.73 2.90 -24.19
CA SER A 576 -35.62 3.85 -24.29
C SER A 576 -35.99 5.24 -23.77
N LYS A 577 -37.14 5.79 -24.20
CA LYS A 577 -37.62 7.09 -23.69
C LYS A 577 -37.85 7.08 -22.18
N THR A 578 -38.44 6.03 -21.65
CA THR A 578 -38.74 5.91 -20.21
C THR A 578 -37.45 5.80 -19.39
N ILE A 579 -36.49 5.01 -19.86
CA ILE A 579 -35.14 4.89 -19.28
C ILE A 579 -34.46 6.27 -19.25
N ILE A 580 -34.44 6.97 -20.38
CA ILE A 580 -33.83 8.31 -20.49
C ILE A 580 -34.48 9.31 -19.53
N GLU A 581 -35.80 9.27 -19.35
CA GLU A 581 -36.50 10.14 -18.40
C GLU A 581 -36.10 9.85 -16.95
N GLY A 582 -35.96 8.58 -16.57
CA GLY A 582 -35.46 8.18 -15.26
C GLY A 582 -34.01 8.61 -15.02
N LEU A 583 -33.12 8.41 -16.00
CA LEU A 583 -31.73 8.85 -15.94
C LEU A 583 -31.59 10.37 -15.83
N LYS A 584 -32.45 11.13 -16.53
CA LYS A 584 -32.51 12.60 -16.39
C LYS A 584 -32.91 13.03 -14.98
N SER A 585 -33.76 12.26 -14.27
CA SER A 585 -34.06 12.52 -12.86
C SER A 585 -32.82 12.32 -11.99
N LYS A 586 -32.08 11.22 -12.20
CA LYS A 586 -30.82 10.95 -11.47
C LYS A 586 -29.75 12.01 -11.73
N ILE A 587 -29.66 12.54 -12.95
CA ILE A 587 -28.75 13.66 -13.28
C ILE A 587 -29.10 14.89 -12.46
N LYS A 588 -30.40 15.25 -12.31
CA LYS A 588 -30.81 16.39 -11.49
C LYS A 588 -30.40 16.22 -10.03
N ASP A 589 -30.53 15.01 -9.48
CA ASP A 589 -30.10 14.72 -8.11
C ASP A 589 -28.57 14.86 -7.98
N ALA A 590 -27.81 14.36 -8.95
CA ALA A 590 -26.36 14.51 -8.98
C ALA A 590 -25.92 15.98 -9.15
N GLU A 591 -26.61 16.77 -9.97
CA GLU A 591 -26.39 18.22 -10.10
C GLU A 591 -26.65 18.96 -8.78
N ALA A 592 -27.69 18.58 -8.04
CA ALA A 592 -27.97 19.14 -6.72
C ALA A 592 -26.83 18.85 -5.73
N TRP A 593 -26.31 17.61 -5.71
CA TRP A 593 -25.18 17.25 -4.86
C TRP A 593 -23.87 17.94 -5.29
N LYS A 594 -23.65 18.10 -6.59
CA LYS A 594 -22.51 18.85 -7.12
C LYS A 594 -22.56 20.31 -6.67
N ALA A 595 -23.68 20.98 -6.89
CA ALA A 595 -23.88 22.37 -6.49
C ALA A 595 -23.69 22.55 -4.98
N LYS A 596 -24.16 21.58 -4.19
CA LYS A 596 -23.97 21.55 -2.73
C LYS A 596 -22.49 21.40 -2.34
N GLY A 597 -21.76 20.51 -3.01
CA GLY A 597 -20.31 20.34 -2.82
C GLY A 597 -19.53 21.61 -3.16
N ASP A 598 -19.87 22.26 -4.28
CA ASP A 598 -19.22 23.50 -4.74
C ASP A 598 -19.49 24.66 -3.78
N ALA A 599 -20.73 24.80 -3.31
CA ALA A 599 -21.12 25.85 -2.37
C ALA A 599 -20.40 25.75 -1.01
N GLU A 600 -20.14 24.52 -0.54
CA GLU A 600 -19.44 24.26 0.73
C GLU A 600 -17.93 24.07 0.58
N GLY A 601 -17.38 24.17 -0.63
CA GLY A 601 -15.95 23.97 -0.90
C GLY A 601 -15.47 22.51 -0.73
N LYS A 602 -16.39 21.53 -0.74
CA LYS A 602 -16.11 20.10 -0.61
C LYS A 602 -15.82 19.47 -1.99
N LYS A 603 -14.57 19.65 -2.45
CA LYS A 603 -14.14 19.23 -3.81
C LYS A 603 -14.44 17.77 -4.15
N ASP A 604 -14.25 16.85 -3.20
CA ASP A 604 -14.48 15.42 -3.45
C ASP A 604 -15.95 15.13 -3.75
N VAL A 605 -16.88 15.83 -3.08
CA VAL A 605 -18.32 15.74 -3.34
C VAL A 605 -18.63 16.20 -4.76
N SER A 606 -18.14 17.37 -5.15
CA SER A 606 -18.33 17.92 -6.49
C SER A 606 -17.74 17.03 -7.59
N ASN A 607 -16.58 16.43 -7.33
CA ASN A 607 -15.90 15.53 -8.26
C ASN A 607 -16.70 14.25 -8.46
N TYR A 608 -17.09 13.57 -7.38
CA TYR A 608 -17.88 12.34 -7.47
C TYR A 608 -19.25 12.59 -8.11
N ALA A 609 -19.93 13.68 -7.73
CA ALA A 609 -21.20 14.05 -8.37
C ALA A 609 -21.03 14.35 -9.88
N SER A 610 -19.93 14.99 -10.29
CA SER A 610 -19.63 15.21 -11.71
C SER A 610 -19.37 13.91 -12.47
N LEU A 611 -18.71 12.93 -11.84
CA LEU A 611 -18.52 11.60 -12.41
C LEU A 611 -19.86 10.86 -12.52
N ALA A 612 -20.74 10.94 -11.52
CA ALA A 612 -22.08 10.38 -11.60
C ALA A 612 -22.85 10.94 -12.83
N ILE A 613 -22.86 12.26 -13.01
CA ILE A 613 -23.48 12.91 -14.18
C ILE A 613 -22.88 12.39 -15.50
N LYS A 614 -21.55 12.22 -15.57
CA LYS A 614 -20.88 11.69 -16.77
C LYS A 614 -21.39 10.29 -17.11
N HIS A 615 -21.45 9.40 -16.13
CA HIS A 615 -21.89 8.01 -16.31
C HIS A 615 -23.39 7.92 -16.65
N TYR A 616 -24.25 8.72 -16.02
CA TYR A 616 -25.66 8.79 -16.41
C TYR A 616 -25.88 9.31 -17.84
N ASN A 617 -25.09 10.29 -18.29
CA ASN A 617 -25.16 10.72 -19.70
C ASN A 617 -24.69 9.63 -20.66
N LYS A 618 -23.71 8.81 -20.25
CA LYS A 618 -23.25 7.66 -21.03
C LYS A 618 -24.32 6.57 -21.10
N ALA A 619 -25.01 6.29 -20.00
CA ALA A 619 -26.17 5.42 -19.98
C ALA A 619 -27.28 5.93 -20.93
N ILE A 620 -27.58 7.24 -20.92
CA ILE A 620 -28.53 7.85 -21.88
C ILE A 620 -28.13 7.59 -23.34
N GLU A 621 -26.84 7.74 -23.69
CA GLU A 621 -26.34 7.46 -25.04
C GLU A 621 -26.66 6.00 -25.46
N TYR A 622 -26.48 5.03 -24.57
CA TYR A 622 -26.77 3.63 -24.89
C TYR A 622 -28.26 3.29 -24.85
N ALA A 623 -29.04 3.91 -23.96
CA ALA A 623 -30.49 3.84 -24.00
C ALA A 623 -31.05 4.36 -25.34
N GLU A 624 -30.49 5.45 -25.88
CA GLU A 624 -30.85 5.97 -27.21
C GLU A 624 -30.52 4.96 -28.32
N LYS A 625 -29.33 4.34 -28.27
CA LYS A 625 -28.93 3.29 -29.23
C LYS A 625 -29.88 2.09 -29.19
N MET A 626 -30.27 1.63 -28.00
CA MET A 626 -31.26 0.56 -27.83
C MET A 626 -32.60 0.88 -28.51
N GLY A 627 -33.03 2.14 -28.50
CA GLY A 627 -34.26 2.56 -29.18
C GLY A 627 -34.18 2.54 -30.71
N THR A 628 -32.99 2.35 -31.29
CA THR A 628 -32.76 2.39 -32.74
C THR A 628 -32.12 1.12 -33.29
N VAL A 629 -31.81 0.15 -32.43
CA VAL A 629 -31.10 -1.07 -32.80
C VAL A 629 -31.99 -2.03 -33.59
N ASP A 630 -31.39 -2.71 -34.56
CA ASP A 630 -32.02 -3.72 -35.41
C ASP A 630 -31.40 -5.13 -35.25
N ASP A 631 -30.24 -5.23 -34.60
CA ASP A 631 -29.56 -6.49 -34.24
C ASP A 631 -29.75 -6.87 -32.76
N THR A 632 -30.06 -8.14 -32.49
CA THR A 632 -30.34 -8.65 -31.15
C THR A 632 -29.10 -8.78 -30.26
N ASN A 633 -27.90 -9.00 -30.82
CA ASN A 633 -26.66 -9.02 -30.04
C ASN A 633 -26.23 -7.61 -29.66
N ASP A 634 -26.43 -6.65 -30.55
CA ASP A 634 -26.21 -5.23 -30.27
C ASP A 634 -27.18 -4.72 -29.20
N LEU A 635 -28.44 -5.17 -29.22
CA LEU A 635 -29.41 -4.85 -28.17
C LEU A 635 -28.95 -5.33 -26.78
N LEU A 636 -28.53 -6.59 -26.66
CA LEU A 636 -27.99 -7.14 -25.40
C LEU A 636 -26.76 -6.38 -24.92
N ARG A 637 -25.86 -6.07 -25.85
CA ARG A 637 -24.62 -5.33 -25.54
C ARG A 637 -24.92 -3.91 -25.07
N PHE A 638 -25.80 -3.18 -25.76
CA PHE A 638 -26.17 -1.82 -25.37
C PHE A 638 -26.94 -1.80 -24.06
N ALA A 639 -27.81 -2.78 -23.81
CA ALA A 639 -28.49 -2.94 -22.52
C ALA A 639 -27.50 -3.17 -21.37
N GLU A 640 -26.51 -4.05 -21.55
CA GLU A 640 -25.49 -4.28 -20.52
C GLU A 640 -24.63 -3.05 -20.24
N ILE A 641 -24.20 -2.33 -21.29
CA ILE A 641 -23.42 -1.09 -21.12
C ILE A 641 -24.26 -0.04 -20.40
N GLU A 642 -25.51 0.16 -20.81
CA GLU A 642 -26.42 1.11 -20.17
C GLU A 642 -26.58 0.79 -18.68
N LYS A 643 -26.83 -0.48 -18.36
CA LYS A 643 -26.97 -0.98 -16.98
C LYS A 643 -25.72 -0.67 -16.17
N GLU A 644 -24.53 -1.05 -16.64
CA GLU A 644 -23.27 -0.85 -15.94
C GLU A 644 -22.90 0.62 -15.74
N GLU A 645 -23.17 1.46 -16.74
CA GLU A 645 -22.98 2.91 -16.68
C GLU A 645 -23.95 3.57 -15.69
N GLU A 646 -25.23 3.16 -15.67
CA GLU A 646 -26.20 3.60 -14.67
C GLU A 646 -25.74 3.18 -13.25
N MET A 647 -25.26 1.94 -13.09
CA MET A 647 -24.72 1.44 -11.82
C MET A 647 -23.48 2.22 -11.37
N ALA A 648 -22.55 2.52 -12.27
CA ALA A 648 -21.38 3.34 -11.97
C ALA A 648 -21.80 4.74 -11.53
N GLY A 649 -22.80 5.34 -12.20
CA GLY A 649 -23.40 6.60 -11.81
C GLY A 649 -23.97 6.58 -10.38
N ASP A 650 -24.72 5.53 -10.04
CA ASP A 650 -25.29 5.34 -8.70
C ASP A 650 -24.20 5.27 -7.62
N TYR A 651 -23.14 4.51 -7.86
CA TYR A 651 -22.01 4.40 -6.93
C TYR A 651 -21.28 5.73 -6.75
N TYR A 652 -21.05 6.49 -7.81
CA TYR A 652 -20.45 7.82 -7.69
C TYR A 652 -21.36 8.81 -6.96
N LEU A 653 -22.68 8.75 -7.17
CA LEU A 653 -23.63 9.58 -6.44
C LEU A 653 -23.61 9.25 -4.94
N GLN A 654 -23.60 7.97 -4.59
CA GLN A 654 -23.45 7.51 -3.20
C GLN A 654 -22.09 7.89 -2.61
N ALA A 655 -21.02 7.82 -3.39
CA ALA A 655 -19.69 8.28 -2.97
C ALA A 655 -19.69 9.79 -2.65
N ALA A 656 -20.38 10.61 -3.45
CA ALA A 656 -20.54 12.04 -3.19
C ALA A 656 -21.28 12.27 -1.87
N GLN A 657 -22.34 11.51 -1.60
CA GLN A 657 -23.11 11.58 -0.36
C GLN A 657 -22.26 11.17 0.85
N ALA A 658 -21.54 10.06 0.77
CA ALA A 658 -20.64 9.58 1.81
C ALA A 658 -19.52 10.60 2.11
N ALA A 659 -18.87 11.13 1.06
CA ALA A 659 -17.84 12.15 1.20
C ALA A 659 -18.36 13.43 1.86
N TYR A 660 -19.61 13.81 1.57
CA TYR A 660 -20.22 15.01 2.14
C TYR A 660 -20.33 14.95 3.67
N TYR A 661 -20.59 13.76 4.21
CA TYR A 661 -20.68 13.47 5.66
C TYR A 661 -19.36 12.95 6.25
N GLY A 662 -18.23 13.19 5.58
CA GLY A 662 -16.90 12.85 6.09
C GLY A 662 -16.55 11.35 6.07
N GLN A 663 -17.33 10.52 5.36
CA GLN A 663 -17.10 9.08 5.22
C GLN A 663 -16.17 8.77 4.05
N THR A 664 -14.97 9.36 4.09
CA THR A 664 -14.03 9.39 2.97
C THR A 664 -13.60 7.99 2.50
N GLU A 665 -13.35 7.06 3.42
CA GLU A 665 -12.92 5.70 3.04
C GLU A 665 -14.04 4.91 2.34
N GLN A 666 -15.29 5.02 2.82
CA GLN A 666 -16.43 4.43 2.14
C GLN A 666 -16.69 5.08 0.78
N ALA A 667 -16.56 6.40 0.68
CA ALA A 667 -16.68 7.12 -0.58
C ALA A 667 -15.66 6.62 -1.62
N LYS A 668 -14.41 6.41 -1.21
CA LYS A 668 -13.38 5.81 -2.07
C LYS A 668 -13.72 4.38 -2.47
N ALA A 669 -14.25 3.56 -1.56
CA ALA A 669 -14.66 2.18 -1.86
C ALA A 669 -15.79 2.15 -2.90
N LEU A 670 -16.80 3.02 -2.77
CA LEU A 670 -17.89 3.17 -3.74
C LEU A 670 -17.37 3.68 -5.10
N ALA A 671 -16.48 4.68 -5.10
CA ALA A 671 -15.87 5.18 -6.34
C ALA A 671 -15.02 4.12 -7.06
N GLU A 672 -14.31 3.26 -6.32
CA GLU A 672 -13.58 2.13 -6.89
C GLU A 672 -14.53 1.08 -7.50
N ASN A 673 -15.67 0.83 -6.85
CA ASN A 673 -16.72 -0.03 -7.41
C ASN A 673 -17.27 0.55 -8.72
N ALA A 674 -17.57 1.86 -8.76
CA ALA A 674 -17.99 2.54 -9.98
C ALA A 674 -16.95 2.41 -11.10
N LYS A 675 -15.66 2.58 -10.77
CA LYS A 675 -14.56 2.47 -11.73
C LYS A 675 -14.41 1.05 -12.30
N LYS A 676 -14.57 0.02 -11.47
CA LYS A 676 -14.56 -1.38 -11.96
C LYS A 676 -15.69 -1.65 -12.95
N LEU A 677 -16.86 -1.05 -12.73
CA LEU A 677 -17.97 -1.14 -13.70
C LEU A 677 -17.67 -0.37 -14.98
N ASP A 678 -17.13 0.87 -14.90
CA ASP A 678 -16.67 1.63 -16.08
C ASP A 678 -15.60 0.86 -16.89
N GLU A 679 -14.67 0.18 -16.22
CA GLU A 679 -13.67 -0.68 -16.87
C GLU A 679 -14.28 -1.93 -17.51
N ASN A 680 -15.34 -2.49 -16.92
CA ASN A 680 -16.05 -3.65 -17.45
C ASN A 680 -16.96 -3.28 -18.64
N ALA A 681 -17.73 -2.19 -18.52
CA ALA A 681 -18.55 -1.60 -19.59
C ALA A 681 -17.74 -1.37 -20.87
N LYS A 682 -16.52 -0.82 -20.74
CA LYS A 682 -15.58 -0.61 -21.86
C LYS A 682 -15.19 -1.87 -22.61
N GLN A 683 -15.26 -3.05 -21.99
CA GLN A 683 -14.99 -4.32 -22.68
C GLN A 683 -16.11 -4.67 -23.68
N TYR A 684 -17.33 -4.22 -23.39
CA TYR A 684 -18.49 -4.38 -24.26
C TYR A 684 -18.59 -3.27 -25.31
N GLU A 685 -18.13 -2.05 -25.03
CA GLU A 685 -18.13 -0.98 -26.04
C GLU A 685 -17.32 -1.34 -27.30
N GLY A 686 -16.29 -2.18 -27.14
CA GLY A 686 -15.33 -2.49 -28.19
C GLY A 686 -14.41 -1.30 -28.45
N GLY A 687 -13.09 -1.50 -28.34
CA GLY A 687 -12.13 -0.45 -28.69
C GLY A 687 -11.24 0.08 -27.57
N PHE A 688 -10.99 -0.67 -26.49
CA PHE A 688 -9.94 -0.32 -25.54
C PHE A 688 -8.55 -0.12 -26.21
N MET A 689 -8.35 -0.64 -27.43
CA MET A 689 -7.13 -0.48 -28.21
C MET A 689 -7.19 0.49 -29.40
N ASN A 690 -8.35 1.06 -29.75
CA ASN A 690 -8.49 1.89 -30.96
C ASN A 690 -7.85 3.29 -30.87
N GLY A 691 -7.35 3.69 -29.69
CA GLY A 691 -6.52 4.89 -29.54
C GLY A 691 -5.05 4.60 -29.23
N VAL A 692 -4.74 3.46 -28.61
CA VAL A 692 -3.44 3.23 -27.94
C VAL A 692 -2.48 2.39 -28.78
N LEU A 693 -2.99 1.53 -29.65
CA LEU A 693 -2.17 0.74 -30.57
C LEU A 693 -2.38 1.17 -32.02
N PRO A 694 -1.32 1.14 -32.85
CA PRO A 694 -1.44 1.29 -34.28
C PRO A 694 -2.37 0.21 -34.85
N ASP A 695 -3.06 0.52 -35.94
CA ASP A 695 -3.80 -0.45 -36.72
C ASP A 695 -2.84 -1.59 -37.13
N LEU A 696 -3.02 -2.75 -36.51
CA LEU A 696 -2.16 -3.92 -36.72
C LEU A 696 -2.29 -4.49 -38.15
N SER A 697 -3.30 -4.06 -38.90
CA SER A 697 -3.45 -4.35 -40.33
C SER A 697 -2.61 -3.43 -41.23
N ASP A 698 -2.19 -2.24 -40.74
CA ASP A 698 -1.26 -1.35 -41.42
C ASP A 698 0.15 -1.46 -40.80
N TRP A 699 0.98 -2.30 -41.42
CA TRP A 699 2.35 -2.54 -40.97
C TRP A 699 3.21 -1.27 -40.86
N ARG A 700 2.90 -0.20 -41.61
CA ARG A 700 3.63 1.07 -41.54
C ARG A 700 3.36 1.81 -40.24
N SER A 701 2.11 1.77 -39.76
CA SER A 701 1.71 2.32 -38.47
C SER A 701 2.33 1.53 -37.30
N VAL A 702 2.42 0.21 -37.43
CA VAL A 702 3.09 -0.68 -36.47
C VAL A 702 4.59 -0.41 -36.41
N LEU A 703 5.25 -0.27 -37.56
CA LEU A 703 6.67 0.06 -37.62
C LEU A 703 6.95 1.44 -37.00
N ALA A 704 6.11 2.43 -37.28
CA ALA A 704 6.23 3.78 -36.72
C ALA A 704 6.05 3.78 -35.18
N PHE A 705 5.13 2.96 -34.66
CA PHE A 705 4.91 2.81 -33.22
C PHE A 705 6.09 2.12 -32.51
N ILE A 706 6.59 1.01 -33.08
CA ILE A 706 7.78 0.31 -32.55
C ILE A 706 9.01 1.23 -32.58
N LEU A 707 9.15 2.03 -33.63
CA LEU A 707 10.24 3.00 -33.76
C LEU A 707 10.13 4.14 -32.74
N ARG A 708 8.92 4.62 -32.43
CA ARG A 708 8.66 5.59 -31.35
C ARG A 708 9.01 5.03 -29.97
N ILE A 709 8.66 3.77 -29.70
CA ILE A 709 9.02 3.08 -28.46
C ILE A 709 10.55 2.93 -28.36
N GLY A 710 11.22 2.53 -29.45
CA GLY A 710 12.68 2.42 -29.50
C GLY A 710 13.38 3.77 -29.23
N LEU A 711 12.89 4.87 -29.82
CA LEU A 711 13.42 6.21 -29.61
C LEU A 711 13.15 6.74 -28.18
N ALA A 712 11.97 6.44 -27.62
CA ALA A 712 11.62 6.75 -26.24
C ALA A 712 12.57 6.08 -25.24
N ILE A 713 12.83 4.78 -25.42
CA ILE A 713 13.74 4.01 -24.56
C ILE A 713 15.18 4.54 -24.68
N ALA A 714 15.61 4.86 -25.90
CA ALA A 714 16.93 5.47 -26.13
C ALA A 714 17.05 6.85 -25.47
N GLY A 715 16.01 7.68 -25.55
CA GLY A 715 15.96 9.00 -24.90
C GLY A 715 16.03 8.92 -23.37
N ILE A 716 15.30 7.98 -22.76
CA ILE A 716 15.35 7.72 -21.32
C ILE A 716 16.76 7.26 -20.89
N TYR A 717 17.37 6.39 -21.68
CA TYR A 717 18.71 5.88 -21.41
C TYR A 717 19.78 6.98 -21.48
N VAL A 718 19.72 7.85 -22.50
CA VAL A 718 20.63 8.99 -22.66
C VAL A 718 20.41 10.02 -21.53
N ALA A 719 19.17 10.33 -21.18
CA ALA A 719 18.87 11.26 -20.10
C ALA A 719 19.30 10.73 -18.72
N LYS A 720 19.20 9.41 -18.51
CA LYS A 720 19.74 8.75 -17.31
C LYS A 720 21.25 8.90 -17.19
N ASN A 721 21.98 8.75 -18.31
CA ASN A 721 23.43 8.87 -18.32
C ASN A 721 23.92 10.32 -18.20
N LEU A 722 23.18 11.30 -18.72
CA LEU A 722 23.60 12.71 -18.70
C LEU A 722 23.15 13.45 -17.44
N PHE A 723 21.98 13.12 -16.88
CA PHE A 723 21.34 13.90 -15.82
C PHE A 723 20.88 13.02 -14.64
N GLY A 724 21.36 11.78 -14.56
CA GLY A 724 21.03 10.84 -13.49
C GLY A 724 19.58 10.37 -13.50
N THR A 725 19.14 9.80 -12.39
CA THR A 725 17.78 9.26 -12.20
C THR A 725 16.68 10.30 -12.42
N MET A 726 16.93 11.56 -12.09
CA MET A 726 15.95 12.63 -12.35
C MET A 726 15.80 12.97 -13.84
N GLY A 727 16.90 12.95 -14.60
CA GLY A 727 16.84 13.05 -16.06
C GLY A 727 16.07 11.92 -16.71
N ALA A 728 16.30 10.69 -16.24
CA ALA A 728 15.59 9.51 -16.71
C ALA A 728 14.07 9.61 -16.48
N LEU A 729 13.65 10.15 -15.33
CA LEU A 729 12.24 10.29 -14.97
C LEU A 729 11.53 11.36 -15.80
N ILE A 730 12.18 12.51 -16.04
CA ILE A 730 11.65 13.55 -16.92
C ILE A 730 11.56 13.05 -18.36
N ALA A 731 12.59 12.35 -18.83
CA ALA A 731 12.60 11.74 -20.16
C ALA A 731 11.57 10.61 -20.29
N ALA A 732 11.27 9.87 -19.22
CA ALA A 732 10.23 8.84 -19.22
C ALA A 732 8.83 9.45 -19.32
N GLY A 733 8.59 10.57 -18.62
CA GLY A 733 7.36 11.34 -18.78
C GLY A 733 7.18 11.88 -20.19
N LEU A 734 8.22 12.50 -20.76
CA LEU A 734 8.19 13.00 -22.14
C LEU A 734 8.07 11.88 -23.18
N ALA A 735 8.72 10.73 -22.95
CA ALA A 735 8.61 9.55 -23.78
C ALA A 735 7.19 8.97 -23.77
N PHE A 736 6.54 8.96 -22.61
CA PHE A 736 5.15 8.51 -22.48
C PHE A 736 4.20 9.42 -23.28
N VAL A 737 4.35 10.75 -23.17
CA VAL A 737 3.57 11.69 -23.97
C VAL A 737 3.94 11.63 -25.45
N PHE A 738 5.19 11.35 -25.82
CA PHE A 738 5.60 11.17 -27.21
C PHE A 738 5.01 9.92 -27.86
N VAL A 739 4.91 8.82 -27.11
CA VAL A 739 4.36 7.55 -27.60
C VAL A 739 2.83 7.56 -27.60
N PHE A 740 2.21 8.10 -26.55
CA PHE A 740 0.76 8.00 -26.31
C PHE A 740 -0.01 9.32 -26.38
N GLY A 741 0.68 10.47 -26.42
CA GLY A 741 0.05 11.79 -26.52
C GLY A 741 -0.91 11.94 -27.70
N PRO A 742 -0.57 11.46 -28.92
CA PRO A 742 -1.48 11.54 -30.06
C PRO A 742 -2.82 10.80 -29.83
N ALA A 743 -2.84 9.76 -28.99
CA ALA A 743 -4.04 9.01 -28.62
C ALA A 743 -5.01 9.79 -27.71
N ILE A 744 -4.49 10.79 -27.01
CA ILE A 744 -5.21 11.61 -26.03
C ILE A 744 -5.25 13.10 -26.44
N GLY A 745 -4.95 13.40 -27.71
CA GLY A 745 -5.03 14.74 -28.29
C GLY A 745 -3.86 15.70 -27.94
N ILE A 746 -2.72 15.17 -27.49
CA ILE A 746 -1.52 15.94 -27.10
C ILE A 746 -0.38 15.65 -28.09
N SER A 747 0.10 16.63 -28.85
CA SER A 747 1.27 16.46 -29.74
C SER A 747 2.54 17.06 -29.15
N LEU A 748 3.63 16.28 -29.13
CA LEU A 748 4.99 16.69 -28.74
C LEU A 748 5.93 16.79 -29.94
#